data_AF-A0A2M7TVD9-F1
#
_entry.id   AF-A0A2M7TVD9-F1
#
_cell.length_a   1.000
_cell.length_b   1.000
_cell.length_c   1.000
_cell.angle_alpha   90.00
_cell.angle_beta   90.00
_cell.angle_gamma   90.00
#
_symmetry.space_group_name_H-M   'P 1'
#
loop_
_entity.id
_entity.type
_entity.pdbx_description
1 polymer ?
#
loop_
_entity_poly.entity_id
_entity_poly.type
_entity_poly.pdbx_seq_one_letter_code
_entity_poly.pdbx_strand_id
1 'polypeptide(L)'
;MQFIPTLALAILIPVFSLADLSGLRICLDPGHGGGPGTGKWFEAVINFQVALDTEELLDAQNPDSVILTVRDSMATPATLSQREFVANSNNADFFHSIHHNAFAGTSNYTLALYEQLSAGGQPQWPGAANTFATIVSHEIYLALRTTSDYGARGDMDFLGFNLGVLNDLTMPGDLSEGSFWDYPAEIRRLQNKAYNRTEAESILFAFLDYYNAPRPATGTLDGIVTNLTTSQPANGIQVTISPNFGVDSVYTTDALGNGYFCFDQLPPGNYTITAISAFDTVSVTKSVVGGMINHKDISLAASAVGAPTLRWIVYQNNAVLVNIAPVTGATGYRLFYTDNLANWSDSQFVDITSASVSLTNSFPADTTIFIKVRAFNSVGISEFSSDTYGCFTGDRDQRILIVDGFDRFGGSGSWSENTHDFAARHGRAWGAAGVGFSTIANEIVGSSMLSGFWGVDWVLGDESTQDETFSLAEQAMVSSYLSQGGRLFVSGSEIAWDLDSQGGSADKNFIHDFLKVSYAGDNADDPYVNGVNGTEFGGLSFDYGLTGSPYTEDYPDYFNAINGGEIVLKYSNNRVAGVAYAGQFTGIATGYVVTLGFPLETIGDPIDQTNLITAVVAFFNSPVGIANESVALPVTPAITRAYPNPFNGTVSIDLQVPDQADSPVVIIYDLAGHEIFRQNIFSNGQRQTLRWNGQTTTGAAVASGIYFARLVAGDRISQIKLQLLK
;
A
#
# COMPACT_ATOMS: atom_id res chain seq x y z
N MET A 1 14.76 -48.66 91.80
CA MET A 1 15.03 -49.38 90.55
C MET A 1 14.65 -48.44 89.41
N GLN A 2 15.51 -48.39 88.40
CA GLN A 2 15.70 -47.34 87.41
C GLN A 2 14.89 -47.58 86.12
N PHE A 3 14.58 -46.48 85.41
CA PHE A 3 14.44 -46.35 83.94
C PHE A 3 13.22 -47.04 83.26
N ILE A 4 12.50 -46.48 82.25
CA ILE A 4 12.77 -45.50 81.17
C ILE A 4 11.43 -44.82 80.77
N PRO A 5 11.34 -43.51 80.47
CA PRO A 5 10.21 -42.94 79.73
C PRO A 5 10.47 -43.02 78.22
N THR A 6 9.49 -43.53 77.48
CA THR A 6 9.46 -43.61 76.02
C THR A 6 9.54 -42.20 75.40
N LEU A 7 10.64 -41.93 74.68
CA LEU A 7 10.77 -40.77 73.80
C LEU A 7 9.81 -40.94 72.61
N ALA A 8 8.84 -40.04 72.47
CA ALA A 8 8.12 -39.85 71.22
C ALA A 8 9.05 -39.10 70.25
N LEU A 9 9.48 -39.81 69.19
CA LEU A 9 10.26 -39.24 68.10
C LEU A 9 9.32 -38.34 67.27
N ALA A 10 9.41 -37.03 67.48
CA ALA A 10 8.82 -36.05 66.56
C ALA A 10 9.61 -36.11 65.24
N ILE A 11 9.01 -36.71 64.22
CA ILE A 11 9.50 -36.64 62.85
C ILE A 11 9.30 -35.19 62.41
N LEU A 12 10.39 -34.40 62.37
CA LEU A 12 10.43 -33.16 61.60
C LEU A 12 10.23 -33.54 60.13
N ILE A 13 9.04 -33.30 59.60
CA ILE A 13 8.83 -33.24 58.15
C ILE A 13 9.50 -31.93 57.72
N PRO A 14 10.51 -31.94 56.82
CA PRO A 14 11.04 -30.72 56.27
C PRO A 14 9.89 -30.02 55.52
N VAL A 15 9.55 -28.82 55.97
CA VAL A 15 8.73 -27.90 55.18
C VAL A 15 9.64 -27.42 54.06
N PHE A 16 9.58 -28.09 52.92
CA PHE A 16 10.11 -27.52 51.69
C PHE A 16 9.24 -26.30 51.38
N SER A 17 9.81 -25.09 51.39
CA SER A 17 9.14 -23.97 50.72
C SER A 17 9.05 -24.33 49.25
N LEU A 18 7.85 -24.27 48.67
CA LEU A 18 7.70 -24.30 47.22
C LEU A 18 8.48 -23.12 46.65
N ALA A 19 9.20 -23.33 45.54
CA ALA A 19 9.77 -22.22 44.80
C ALA A 19 8.61 -21.33 44.29
N ASP A 20 8.79 -20.02 44.35
CA ASP A 20 7.87 -19.01 43.85
C ASP A 20 8.69 -17.90 43.20
N LEU A 21 8.02 -16.89 42.64
CA LEU A 21 8.71 -15.75 42.02
C LEU A 21 9.19 -14.71 43.06
N SER A 22 9.04 -14.96 44.36
CA SER A 22 9.26 -13.96 45.40
C SER A 22 10.68 -13.41 45.39
N GLY A 23 10.80 -12.09 45.31
CA GLY A 23 12.08 -11.38 45.36
C GLY A 23 12.85 -11.35 44.04
N LEU A 24 12.32 -11.95 42.96
CA LEU A 24 12.85 -11.78 41.62
C LEU A 24 12.47 -10.41 41.06
N ARG A 25 13.33 -9.87 40.20
CA ARG A 25 13.09 -8.68 39.38
C ARG A 25 13.18 -9.04 37.91
N ILE A 26 12.08 -8.93 37.18
CA ILE A 26 12.02 -9.28 35.75
C ILE A 26 11.99 -8.00 34.94
N CYS A 27 12.93 -7.84 34.02
CA CYS A 27 12.90 -6.74 33.07
C CYS A 27 12.19 -7.18 31.79
N LEU A 28 11.09 -6.50 31.45
CA LEU A 28 10.37 -6.66 30.19
C LEU A 28 10.75 -5.52 29.24
N ASP A 29 11.11 -5.87 28.02
CA ASP A 29 11.49 -4.93 26.98
C ASP A 29 10.55 -5.04 25.78
N PRO A 30 9.51 -4.21 25.69
CA PRO A 30 8.72 -4.15 24.46
C PRO A 30 9.57 -3.54 23.35
N GLY A 31 9.79 -4.31 22.28
CA GLY A 31 10.61 -3.91 21.14
C GLY A 31 10.12 -2.63 20.47
N HIS A 32 11.07 -1.84 19.95
CA HIS A 32 10.82 -0.60 19.19
C HIS A 32 10.17 0.54 20.00
N GLY A 33 9.39 1.40 19.34
CA GLY A 33 8.75 2.60 19.87
C GLY A 33 8.52 3.62 18.75
N GLY A 34 8.12 4.84 19.12
CA GLY A 34 7.83 5.93 18.18
C GLY A 34 6.39 5.89 17.70
N GLY A 35 5.87 7.00 17.17
CA GLY A 35 4.48 7.08 16.71
C GLY A 35 4.25 6.62 15.26
N PRO A 36 3.03 6.85 14.72
CA PRO A 36 2.72 6.65 13.30
C PRO A 36 3.76 7.31 12.39
N GLY A 37 4.17 6.62 11.32
CA GLY A 37 5.23 7.06 10.41
C GLY A 37 6.64 6.60 10.79
N THR A 38 6.80 5.84 11.87
CA THR A 38 8.00 5.03 12.11
C THR A 38 7.76 3.64 11.54
N GLY A 39 8.70 3.10 10.74
CA GLY A 39 8.52 1.85 9.97
C GLY A 39 8.29 0.56 10.78
N LYS A 40 8.10 0.66 12.11
CA LYS A 40 7.78 -0.45 13.03
C LYS A 40 6.70 -0.09 14.07
N TRP A 41 5.90 0.95 13.79
CA TRP A 41 4.86 1.43 14.70
C TRP A 41 3.89 0.33 15.13
N PHE A 42 3.38 -0.45 14.17
CA PHE A 42 2.40 -1.49 14.44
C PHE A 42 2.96 -2.58 15.38
N GLU A 43 4.17 -3.07 15.08
CA GLU A 43 4.91 -4.01 15.93
C GLU A 43 5.09 -3.43 17.35
N ALA A 44 5.50 -2.16 17.46
CA ALA A 44 5.73 -1.49 18.74
C ALA A 44 4.47 -1.43 19.61
N VAL A 45 3.31 -1.16 19.02
CA VAL A 45 2.03 -1.10 19.75
C VAL A 45 1.64 -2.47 20.32
N ILE A 46 1.84 -3.54 19.54
CA ILE A 46 1.55 -4.91 19.96
C ILE A 46 2.51 -5.32 21.08
N ASN A 47 3.82 -5.20 20.86
CA ASN A 47 4.85 -5.55 21.84
C ASN A 47 4.60 -4.84 23.18
N PHE A 48 4.24 -3.56 23.12
CA PHE A 48 3.93 -2.77 24.30
C PHE A 48 2.67 -3.27 25.03
N GLN A 49 1.60 -3.61 24.31
CA GLN A 49 0.40 -4.16 24.93
C GLN A 49 0.68 -5.50 25.61
N VAL A 50 1.40 -6.41 24.96
CA VAL A 50 1.79 -7.72 25.54
C VAL A 50 2.66 -7.53 26.78
N ALA A 51 3.61 -6.58 26.75
CA ALA A 51 4.45 -6.28 27.91
C ALA A 51 3.65 -5.75 29.11
N LEU A 52 2.63 -4.90 28.88
CA LEU A 52 1.76 -4.40 29.95
C LEU A 52 0.90 -5.51 30.55
N ASP A 53 0.31 -6.38 29.72
CA ASP A 53 -0.46 -7.52 30.20
C ASP A 53 0.44 -8.51 30.96
N THR A 54 1.69 -8.69 30.52
CA THR A 54 2.67 -9.54 31.21
C THR A 54 3.11 -8.92 32.54
N GLU A 55 3.30 -7.60 32.61
CA GLU A 55 3.56 -6.86 33.86
C GLU A 55 2.46 -7.13 34.89
N GLU A 56 1.19 -6.94 34.50
CA GLU A 56 0.03 -7.17 35.36
C GLU A 56 0.00 -8.61 35.92
N LEU A 57 0.24 -9.60 35.04
CA LEU A 57 0.19 -11.01 35.38
C LEU A 57 1.35 -11.45 36.29
N LEU A 58 2.56 -10.94 36.08
CA LEU A 58 3.72 -11.21 36.92
C LEU A 58 3.61 -10.51 38.29
N ASP A 59 3.15 -9.26 38.33
CA ASP A 59 2.96 -8.52 39.58
C ASP A 59 1.87 -9.14 40.46
N ALA A 60 0.89 -9.83 39.86
CA ALA A 60 -0.07 -10.64 40.60
C ALA A 60 0.57 -11.84 41.34
N GLN A 61 1.73 -12.33 40.88
CA GLN A 61 2.50 -13.40 41.54
C GLN A 61 3.55 -12.85 42.52
N ASN A 62 4.21 -11.75 42.16
CA ASN A 62 5.21 -11.06 42.97
C ASN A 62 5.09 -9.55 42.76
N PRO A 63 4.39 -8.82 43.65
CA PRO A 63 4.13 -7.40 43.46
C PRO A 63 5.40 -6.56 43.33
N ASP A 64 5.36 -5.56 42.45
CA ASP A 64 6.46 -4.61 42.17
C ASP A 64 7.76 -5.29 41.66
N SER A 65 7.61 -6.43 40.97
CA SER A 65 8.75 -7.23 40.48
C SER A 65 9.17 -6.87 39.06
N VAL A 66 8.31 -6.21 38.31
CA VAL A 66 8.54 -5.95 36.89
C VAL A 66 9.16 -4.58 36.64
N ILE A 67 10.15 -4.57 35.74
CA ILE A 67 10.82 -3.37 35.23
C ILE A 67 10.52 -3.28 33.74
N LEU A 68 9.87 -2.21 33.30
CA LEU A 68 9.69 -1.94 31.88
C LEU A 68 10.78 -1.00 31.35
N THR A 69 11.38 -1.32 30.21
CA THR A 69 12.36 -0.45 29.54
C THR A 69 11.72 0.84 29.00
N VAL A 70 10.43 0.81 28.70
CA VAL A 70 9.62 1.96 28.27
C VAL A 70 8.18 1.82 28.79
N ARG A 71 7.54 2.94 29.16
CA ARG A 71 6.14 2.99 29.65
C ARG A 71 5.18 3.75 28.73
N ASP A 72 5.62 4.08 27.52
CA ASP A 72 4.85 4.77 26.49
C ASP A 72 5.30 4.27 25.11
N SER A 73 4.42 3.56 24.40
CA SER A 73 4.72 3.06 23.05
C SER A 73 5.04 4.16 22.04
N MET A 74 4.58 5.39 22.29
CA MET A 74 4.78 6.54 21.40
C MET A 74 6.03 7.35 21.72
N ALA A 75 6.74 7.00 22.80
CA ALA A 75 8.00 7.65 23.14
C ALA A 75 9.05 7.39 22.05
N THR A 76 9.99 8.32 21.90
CA THR A 76 11.15 8.12 21.02
C THR A 76 11.84 6.79 21.36
N PRO A 77 12.11 5.92 20.37
CA PRO A 77 12.69 4.60 20.64
C PRO A 77 13.99 4.70 21.45
N ALA A 78 14.05 3.97 22.56
CA ALA A 78 15.29 3.80 23.31
C ALA A 78 16.31 3.01 22.46
N THR A 79 17.58 3.42 22.52
CA THR A 79 18.66 2.64 21.90
C THR A 79 18.81 1.29 22.60
N LEU A 80 19.43 0.31 21.93
CA LEU A 80 19.65 -1.02 22.50
C LEU A 80 20.39 -0.94 23.85
N SER A 81 21.49 -0.18 23.90
CA SER A 81 22.26 0.04 25.14
C SER A 81 21.49 0.77 26.24
N GLN A 82 20.48 1.59 25.91
CA GLN A 82 19.61 2.20 26.92
C GLN A 82 18.66 1.17 27.55
N ARG A 83 18.17 0.21 26.77
CA ARG A 83 17.31 -0.89 27.25
C ARG A 83 18.09 -1.80 28.19
N GLU A 84 19.29 -2.20 27.78
CA GLU A 84 20.25 -2.96 28.60
C GLU A 84 20.59 -2.20 29.89
N PHE A 85 20.84 -0.89 29.80
CA PHE A 85 21.11 -0.06 30.97
C PHE A 85 19.95 -0.06 31.96
N VAL A 86 18.68 -0.04 31.52
CA VAL A 86 17.53 -0.11 32.43
C VAL A 86 17.55 -1.44 33.20
N ALA A 87 17.74 -2.56 32.52
CA ALA A 87 17.82 -3.88 33.16
C ALA A 87 18.98 -3.98 34.15
N ASN A 88 20.18 -3.60 33.71
CA ASN A 88 21.42 -3.64 34.48
C ASN A 88 21.35 -2.73 35.72
N SER A 89 20.89 -1.50 35.56
CA SER A 89 20.84 -0.50 36.64
C SER A 89 19.77 -0.80 37.70
N ASN A 90 18.77 -1.61 37.35
CA ASN A 90 17.75 -2.08 38.28
C ASN A 90 18.05 -3.47 38.86
N ASN A 91 19.22 -4.05 38.58
CA ASN A 91 19.59 -5.38 39.06
C ASN A 91 18.51 -6.43 38.73
N ALA A 92 18.02 -6.43 37.48
CA ALA A 92 17.09 -7.47 37.05
C ALA A 92 17.74 -8.86 37.14
N ASP A 93 16.95 -9.85 37.54
CA ASP A 93 17.35 -11.26 37.61
C ASP A 93 17.17 -11.95 36.24
N PHE A 94 16.28 -11.41 35.40
CA PHE A 94 16.05 -11.89 34.04
C PHE A 94 15.63 -10.73 33.13
N PHE A 95 16.01 -10.78 31.86
CA PHE A 95 15.60 -9.84 30.82
C PHE A 95 14.85 -10.55 29.69
N HIS A 96 13.63 -10.12 29.37
CA HIS A 96 12.85 -10.67 28.26
C HIS A 96 12.42 -9.55 27.31
N SER A 97 12.89 -9.61 26.08
CA SER A 97 12.48 -8.69 25.01
C SER A 97 11.33 -9.31 24.19
N ILE A 98 10.27 -8.55 23.95
CA ILE A 98 9.04 -9.00 23.31
C ILE A 98 8.96 -8.37 21.91
N HIS A 99 8.86 -9.22 20.89
CA HIS A 99 8.84 -8.86 19.48
C HIS A 99 7.82 -9.66 18.66
N HIS A 100 7.50 -9.12 17.49
CA HIS A 100 6.64 -9.74 16.48
C HIS A 100 7.30 -9.61 15.11
N ASN A 101 7.25 -10.66 14.31
CA ASN A 101 8.02 -10.76 13.09
C ASN A 101 7.22 -10.32 11.85
N ALA A 102 7.90 -10.21 10.71
CA ALA A 102 7.28 -10.00 9.41
C ALA A 102 8.08 -10.71 8.31
N PHE A 103 7.38 -11.32 7.34
CA PHE A 103 8.00 -11.92 6.16
C PHE A 103 7.04 -11.99 4.96
N ALA A 104 6.69 -10.81 4.44
CA ALA A 104 5.83 -10.62 3.27
C ALA A 104 4.49 -11.37 3.36
N GLY A 105 3.95 -11.51 4.56
CA GLY A 105 2.70 -12.21 4.85
C GLY A 105 2.67 -13.71 4.56
N THR A 106 3.82 -14.34 4.32
CA THR A 106 3.92 -15.76 3.96
C THR A 106 4.26 -16.69 5.11
N SER A 107 4.75 -16.15 6.23
CA SER A 107 5.19 -16.91 7.40
C SER A 107 4.40 -16.55 8.63
N ASN A 108 4.22 -17.51 9.53
CA ASN A 108 3.68 -17.26 10.87
C ASN A 108 4.19 -18.32 11.83
N TYR A 109 5.39 -18.19 12.35
CA TYR A 109 5.99 -19.12 13.31
C TYR A 109 6.42 -18.38 14.58
N THR A 110 6.61 -19.13 15.66
CA THR A 110 7.12 -18.59 16.93
C THR A 110 8.59 -18.95 17.11
N LEU A 111 9.40 -18.01 17.59
CA LEU A 111 10.85 -18.16 17.79
C LEU A 111 11.25 -17.45 19.08
N ALA A 112 12.30 -17.94 19.76
CA ALA A 112 13.00 -17.15 20.77
C ALA A 112 14.52 -17.18 20.55
N LEU A 113 15.18 -16.06 20.78
CA LEU A 113 16.59 -15.84 20.53
C LEU A 113 17.34 -15.56 21.83
N TYR A 114 18.52 -16.17 21.98
CA TYR A 114 19.46 -15.88 23.06
C TYR A 114 20.85 -15.57 22.51
N GLU A 115 21.65 -14.82 23.26
CA GLU A 115 23.00 -14.46 22.82
C GLU A 115 23.95 -15.66 22.79
N GLN A 116 24.69 -15.82 21.69
CA GLN A 116 25.86 -16.69 21.59
C GLN A 116 27.17 -15.91 21.60
N LEU A 117 28.19 -16.42 22.30
CA LEU A 117 29.53 -15.80 22.33
C LEU A 117 30.25 -15.83 20.96
N SER A 118 29.84 -16.71 20.05
CA SER A 118 30.35 -16.83 18.67
C SER A 118 29.48 -17.78 17.84
N ALA A 119 29.69 -17.83 16.52
CA ALA A 119 29.02 -18.80 15.64
C ALA A 119 29.45 -20.24 16.00
N GLY A 120 28.47 -21.13 16.21
CA GLY A 120 28.64 -22.46 16.81
C GLY A 120 29.07 -22.43 18.27
N GLY A 121 29.05 -21.25 18.91
CA GLY A 121 29.50 -21.00 20.26
C GLY A 121 28.45 -21.34 21.32
N GLN A 122 28.89 -21.31 22.58
CA GLN A 122 27.99 -21.49 23.73
C GLN A 122 27.11 -20.23 23.93
N PRO A 123 25.91 -20.39 24.52
CA PRO A 123 25.14 -19.26 25.01
C PRO A 123 25.97 -18.39 25.95
N GLN A 124 25.72 -17.08 26.01
CA GLN A 124 26.35 -16.19 26.99
C GLN A 124 26.01 -16.61 28.44
N TRP A 125 24.78 -17.10 28.65
CA TRP A 125 24.29 -17.64 29.92
C TRP A 125 23.83 -19.11 29.79
N PRO A 126 24.76 -20.08 29.71
CA PRO A 126 24.44 -21.49 29.48
C PRO A 126 23.55 -22.08 30.58
N GLY A 127 22.45 -22.72 30.15
CA GLY A 127 21.47 -23.33 31.04
C GLY A 127 20.49 -22.35 31.68
N ALA A 128 20.63 -21.05 31.38
CA ALA A 128 19.71 -20.02 31.82
C ALA A 128 18.95 -19.42 30.62
N ALA A 129 19.58 -18.54 29.84
CA ALA A 129 18.94 -17.84 28.72
C ALA A 129 18.38 -18.81 27.68
N ASN A 130 19.18 -19.79 27.23
CA ASN A 130 18.75 -20.77 26.24
C ASN A 130 17.65 -21.72 26.76
N THR A 131 17.60 -21.96 28.07
CA THR A 131 16.55 -22.79 28.69
C THR A 131 15.24 -22.03 28.72
N PHE A 132 15.24 -20.77 29.19
CA PHE A 132 14.04 -19.94 29.18
C PHE A 132 13.53 -19.71 27.76
N ALA A 133 14.41 -19.35 26.80
CA ALA A 133 14.05 -19.19 25.39
C ALA A 133 13.34 -20.45 24.82
N THR A 134 13.76 -21.65 25.24
CA THR A 134 13.14 -22.90 24.81
C THR A 134 11.72 -23.04 25.37
N ILE A 135 11.53 -22.65 26.64
CA ILE A 135 10.22 -22.73 27.31
C ILE A 135 9.27 -21.67 26.72
N VAL A 136 9.69 -20.41 26.66
CA VAL A 136 8.83 -19.30 26.25
C VAL A 136 8.39 -19.41 24.79
N SER A 137 9.29 -19.80 23.86
CA SER A 137 8.91 -20.04 22.47
C SER A 137 7.83 -21.13 22.35
N HIS A 138 7.92 -22.17 23.18
CA HIS A 138 6.96 -23.27 23.14
C HIS A 138 5.61 -22.85 23.72
N GLU A 139 5.59 -22.15 24.85
CA GLU A 139 4.35 -21.66 25.46
C GLU A 139 3.64 -20.66 24.55
N ILE A 140 4.37 -19.72 23.93
CA ILE A 140 3.78 -18.76 22.97
C ILE A 140 3.25 -19.51 21.73
N TYR A 141 3.98 -20.48 21.19
CA TYR A 141 3.50 -21.29 20.06
C TYR A 141 2.17 -21.98 20.39
N LEU A 142 2.06 -22.58 21.59
CA LEU A 142 0.83 -23.22 22.03
C LEU A 142 -0.31 -22.20 22.15
N ALA A 143 -0.05 -21.06 22.78
CA ALA A 143 -1.03 -19.99 23.01
C ALA A 143 -1.57 -19.40 21.70
N LEU A 144 -0.68 -18.98 20.80
CA LEU A 144 -1.03 -18.29 19.55
C LEU A 144 -1.38 -19.25 18.41
N ARG A 145 -1.05 -20.54 18.55
CA ARG A 145 -1.27 -21.57 17.52
C ARG A 145 -0.69 -21.14 16.17
N THR A 146 0.52 -20.58 16.19
CA THR A 146 1.26 -20.22 14.97
C THR A 146 1.50 -21.48 14.12
N THR A 147 1.81 -21.32 12.83
CA THR A 147 1.91 -22.44 11.88
C THR A 147 3.03 -23.43 12.22
N SER A 148 4.06 -23.00 12.96
CA SER A 148 5.11 -23.87 13.46
C SER A 148 5.83 -23.29 14.68
N ASP A 149 6.24 -24.17 15.58
CA ASP A 149 7.20 -23.87 16.66
C ASP A 149 8.62 -23.91 16.09
N TYR A 150 9.22 -22.73 15.87
CA TYR A 150 10.61 -22.66 15.45
C TYR A 150 11.56 -22.88 16.64
N GLY A 151 11.11 -22.65 17.87
CA GLY A 151 11.84 -22.90 19.12
C GLY A 151 12.99 -21.93 19.37
N ALA A 152 13.83 -22.25 20.35
CA ALA A 152 14.99 -21.42 20.70
C ALA A 152 16.13 -21.49 19.67
N ARG A 153 16.75 -20.36 19.36
CA ARG A 153 17.99 -20.28 18.57
C ARG A 153 19.00 -19.34 19.21
N GLY A 154 20.28 -19.65 19.02
CA GLY A 154 21.33 -18.68 19.25
C GLY A 154 21.31 -17.62 18.15
N ASP A 155 21.35 -16.35 18.55
CA ASP A 155 21.25 -15.22 17.62
C ASP A 155 22.35 -15.22 16.55
N MET A 156 23.59 -15.53 16.91
CA MET A 156 24.71 -15.56 15.98
C MET A 156 24.55 -16.65 14.91
N ASP A 157 24.12 -17.86 15.29
CA ASP A 157 23.91 -18.96 14.34
C ASP A 157 22.67 -18.73 13.46
N PHE A 158 21.66 -18.03 13.98
CA PHE A 158 20.42 -17.78 13.26
C PHE A 158 20.48 -16.55 12.35
N LEU A 159 20.98 -15.43 12.87
CA LEU A 159 21.03 -14.13 12.20
C LEU A 159 22.39 -13.82 11.57
N GLY A 160 23.46 -14.49 12.00
CA GLY A 160 24.84 -14.18 11.61
C GLY A 160 25.47 -13.03 12.40
N PHE A 161 24.78 -12.49 13.41
CA PHE A 161 25.24 -11.44 14.32
C PHE A 161 24.53 -11.55 15.67
N ASN A 162 25.09 -10.92 16.72
CA ASN A 162 24.42 -10.84 18.02
C ASN A 162 23.38 -9.71 18.08
N LEU A 163 22.24 -10.00 18.69
CA LEU A 163 21.21 -9.00 18.94
C LEU A 163 21.72 -7.98 19.95
N GLY A 164 21.84 -6.72 19.52
CA GLY A 164 22.44 -5.68 20.35
C GLY A 164 21.80 -5.53 21.73
N VAL A 165 20.50 -5.77 21.87
CA VAL A 165 19.76 -5.65 23.14
C VAL A 165 20.14 -6.73 24.17
N LEU A 166 20.85 -7.79 23.76
CA LEU A 166 21.29 -8.87 24.64
C LEU A 166 22.77 -8.75 25.05
N ASN A 167 23.58 -8.03 24.27
CA ASN A 167 25.04 -8.05 24.32
C ASN A 167 25.68 -7.76 25.69
N ASP A 168 25.25 -6.69 26.37
CA ASP A 168 25.87 -6.21 27.61
C ASP A 168 24.98 -6.47 28.84
N LEU A 169 24.09 -7.46 28.79
CA LEU A 169 23.27 -7.87 29.93
C LEU A 169 24.13 -8.47 31.05
N THR A 170 23.90 -8.04 32.28
CA THR A 170 24.57 -8.58 33.47
C THR A 170 23.78 -9.71 34.15
N MET A 171 22.71 -10.15 33.50
CA MET A 171 21.80 -11.24 33.86
C MET A 171 21.42 -12.06 32.60
N PRO A 172 20.87 -13.27 32.74
CA PRO A 172 20.29 -14.00 31.62
C PRO A 172 19.18 -13.21 30.92
N GLY A 173 19.14 -13.28 29.59
CA GLY A 173 18.03 -12.74 28.83
C GLY A 173 17.87 -13.35 27.45
N ASP A 174 16.69 -13.12 26.89
CA ASP A 174 16.27 -13.59 25.57
C ASP A 174 15.33 -12.59 24.88
N LEU A 175 15.00 -12.87 23.62
CA LEU A 175 14.04 -12.14 22.81
C LEU A 175 13.05 -13.11 22.17
N SER A 176 11.75 -12.94 22.40
CA SER A 176 10.70 -13.71 21.73
C SER A 176 10.20 -12.99 20.47
N GLU A 177 10.04 -13.73 19.39
CA GLU A 177 9.28 -13.36 18.20
C GLU A 177 7.98 -14.17 18.23
N GLY A 178 6.90 -13.55 18.74
CA GLY A 178 5.69 -14.27 19.12
C GLY A 178 4.93 -14.85 17.92
N SER A 179 4.62 -13.99 16.96
CA SER A 179 3.95 -14.33 15.71
C SER A 179 4.28 -13.29 14.62
N PHE A 180 3.66 -13.42 13.44
CA PHE A 180 3.95 -12.56 12.29
C PHE A 180 2.83 -11.54 12.07
N TRP A 181 3.12 -10.26 12.29
CA TRP A 181 2.10 -9.22 12.21
C TRP A 181 1.63 -8.92 10.79
N ASP A 182 2.39 -9.32 9.77
CA ASP A 182 2.01 -9.20 8.36
C ASP A 182 1.32 -10.47 7.83
N TYR A 183 1.14 -11.51 8.65
CA TYR A 183 0.43 -12.71 8.23
C TYR A 183 -1.10 -12.46 8.20
N PRO A 184 -1.79 -12.79 7.09
CA PRO A 184 -3.17 -12.39 6.87
C PRO A 184 -4.19 -12.63 7.99
N ALA A 185 -4.14 -13.81 8.61
CA ALA A 185 -5.05 -14.12 9.70
C ALA A 185 -4.58 -13.56 11.05
N GLU A 186 -3.27 -13.37 11.20
CA GLU A 186 -2.65 -13.00 12.47
C GLU A 186 -2.77 -11.51 12.75
N ILE A 187 -2.63 -10.66 11.72
CA ILE A 187 -2.77 -9.20 11.87
C ILE A 187 -4.10 -8.82 12.54
N ARG A 188 -5.20 -9.49 12.14
CA ARG A 188 -6.54 -9.28 12.72
C ARG A 188 -6.66 -9.76 14.17
N ARG A 189 -5.88 -10.79 14.54
CA ARG A 189 -5.85 -11.33 15.90
C ARG A 189 -5.01 -10.45 16.82
N LEU A 190 -3.86 -9.96 16.37
CA LEU A 190 -2.97 -9.09 17.16
C LEU A 190 -3.57 -7.70 17.47
N GLN A 191 -4.60 -7.30 16.73
CA GLN A 191 -5.42 -6.14 17.06
C GLN A 191 -6.41 -6.40 18.23
N ASN A 192 -6.67 -7.66 18.56
CA ASN A 192 -7.56 -8.04 19.66
C ASN A 192 -6.78 -8.10 20.98
N LYS A 193 -7.17 -7.26 21.95
CA LYS A 193 -6.48 -7.20 23.26
C LYS A 193 -6.56 -8.50 24.07
N ALA A 194 -7.65 -9.25 23.98
CA ALA A 194 -7.77 -10.53 24.68
C ALA A 194 -6.84 -11.59 24.07
N TYR A 195 -6.58 -11.51 22.76
CA TYR A 195 -5.59 -12.34 22.09
C TYR A 195 -4.17 -12.01 22.57
N ASN A 196 -3.81 -10.72 22.63
CA ASN A 196 -2.51 -10.26 23.13
C ASN A 196 -2.30 -10.67 24.61
N ARG A 197 -3.36 -10.62 25.42
CA ARG A 197 -3.31 -11.09 26.81
C ARG A 197 -3.05 -12.61 26.92
N THR A 198 -3.47 -13.39 25.93
CA THR A 198 -3.21 -14.84 25.89
C THR A 198 -1.73 -15.12 25.60
N GLU A 199 -1.08 -14.29 24.81
CA GLU A 199 0.39 -14.31 24.68
C GLU A 199 1.07 -13.98 26.01
N ALA A 200 0.64 -12.91 26.68
CA ALA A 200 1.18 -12.50 27.97
C ALA A 200 1.04 -13.60 29.05
N GLU A 201 -0.08 -14.33 29.06
CA GLU A 201 -0.28 -15.48 29.95
C GLU A 201 0.72 -16.61 29.67
N SER A 202 1.04 -16.84 28.39
CA SER A 202 2.05 -17.84 28.01
C SER A 202 3.48 -17.45 28.47
N ILE A 203 3.80 -16.14 28.45
CA ILE A 203 5.06 -15.62 28.98
C ILE A 203 5.12 -15.79 30.50
N LEU A 204 4.02 -15.51 31.22
CA LEU A 204 3.93 -15.83 32.65
C LEU A 204 4.18 -17.32 32.91
N PHE A 205 3.55 -18.22 32.15
CA PHE A 205 3.74 -19.67 32.31
C PHE A 205 5.19 -20.08 32.09
N ALA A 206 5.88 -19.47 31.12
CA ALA A 206 7.29 -19.71 30.89
C ALA A 206 8.17 -19.31 32.09
N PHE A 207 7.91 -18.16 32.72
CA PHE A 207 8.62 -17.74 33.93
C PHE A 207 8.33 -18.66 35.11
N LEU A 208 7.08 -19.06 35.31
CA LEU A 208 6.71 -19.98 36.38
C LEU A 208 7.42 -21.33 36.21
N ASP A 209 7.42 -21.89 35.01
CA ASP A 209 8.11 -23.14 34.71
C ASP A 209 9.63 -23.03 34.88
N TYR A 210 10.22 -21.95 34.37
CA TYR A 210 11.67 -21.72 34.45
C TYR A 210 12.17 -21.63 35.90
N TYR A 211 11.43 -20.91 36.76
CA TYR A 211 11.74 -20.80 38.19
C TYR A 211 11.17 -21.93 39.04
N ASN A 212 10.55 -22.96 38.43
CA ASN A 212 9.85 -24.06 39.11
C ASN A 212 8.78 -23.58 40.11
N ALA A 213 8.15 -22.44 39.83
CA ALA A 213 7.02 -21.91 40.56
C ALA A 213 5.72 -22.60 40.09
N PRO A 214 4.72 -22.75 40.97
CA PRO A 214 3.46 -23.36 40.59
C PRO A 214 2.69 -22.48 39.59
N ARG A 215 2.23 -23.08 38.49
CA ARG A 215 1.27 -22.45 37.58
C ARG A 215 -0.06 -22.13 38.29
N PRO A 216 -0.87 -21.17 37.78
CA PRO A 216 -2.18 -20.86 38.34
C PRO A 216 -3.09 -22.10 38.42
N ALA A 217 -3.93 -22.16 39.46
CA ALA A 217 -4.88 -23.26 39.63
C ALA A 217 -6.04 -23.23 38.62
N THR A 218 -6.28 -22.06 38.03
CA THR A 218 -7.25 -21.78 36.96
C THR A 218 -6.57 -21.87 35.59
N GLY A 219 -7.36 -22.03 34.53
CA GLY A 219 -6.87 -22.02 33.15
C GLY A 219 -7.70 -21.10 32.27
N THR A 220 -7.19 -20.84 31.08
CA THR A 220 -7.86 -20.01 30.07
C THR A 220 -8.49 -20.92 29.00
N LEU A 221 -9.64 -20.52 28.47
CA LEU A 221 -10.33 -21.18 27.36
C LEU A 221 -10.60 -20.18 26.25
N ASP A 222 -10.01 -20.40 25.10
CA ASP A 222 -10.17 -19.54 23.94
C ASP A 222 -10.56 -20.32 22.68
N GLY A 223 -10.82 -19.60 21.59
CA GLY A 223 -11.07 -20.21 20.31
C GLY A 223 -11.44 -19.19 19.25
N ILE A 224 -11.63 -19.70 18.03
CA ILE A 224 -12.12 -18.93 16.89
C ILE A 224 -13.53 -19.41 16.55
N VAL A 225 -14.44 -18.46 16.38
CA VAL A 225 -15.77 -18.70 15.81
C VAL A 225 -15.70 -18.51 14.30
N THR A 226 -16.05 -19.54 13.54
CA THR A 226 -16.11 -19.52 12.06
C THR A 226 -17.57 -19.53 11.58
N ASN A 227 -17.89 -18.65 10.64
CA ASN A 227 -19.17 -18.67 9.93
C ASN A 227 -19.15 -19.79 8.89
N LEU A 228 -20.01 -20.81 9.07
CA LEU A 228 -20.12 -21.95 8.15
C LEU A 228 -20.56 -21.56 6.73
N THR A 229 -21.31 -20.47 6.59
CA THR A 229 -21.82 -20.00 5.29
C THR A 229 -20.70 -19.40 4.44
N THR A 230 -19.73 -18.71 5.05
CA THR A 230 -18.66 -17.98 4.35
C THR A 230 -17.29 -18.62 4.52
N SER A 231 -17.13 -19.55 5.45
CA SER A 231 -15.84 -20.11 5.90
C SER A 231 -14.85 -19.06 6.46
N GLN A 232 -15.35 -17.89 6.86
CA GLN A 232 -14.55 -16.80 7.45
C GLN A 232 -14.80 -16.71 8.97
N PRO A 233 -13.91 -16.07 9.75
CA PRO A 233 -14.20 -15.76 11.15
C PRO A 233 -15.47 -14.91 11.28
N ALA A 234 -16.28 -15.21 12.31
CA ALA A 234 -17.60 -14.60 12.51
C ALA A 234 -17.53 -13.45 13.51
N ASN A 235 -18.11 -12.31 13.15
CA ASN A 235 -18.11 -11.09 13.95
C ASN A 235 -19.40 -10.94 14.75
N GLY A 236 -19.33 -10.27 15.90
CA GLY A 236 -20.49 -9.99 16.75
C GLY A 236 -21.20 -11.21 17.32
N ILE A 237 -20.55 -12.37 17.36
CA ILE A 237 -21.12 -13.61 17.88
C ILE A 237 -21.03 -13.62 19.39
N GLN A 238 -22.17 -13.84 20.04
CA GLN A 238 -22.21 -14.05 21.48
C GLN A 238 -21.80 -15.49 21.79
N VAL A 239 -20.67 -15.63 22.49
CA VAL A 239 -20.18 -16.89 23.02
C VAL A 239 -20.45 -16.89 24.52
N THR A 240 -21.04 -17.96 25.03
CA THR A 240 -21.35 -18.13 26.45
C THR A 240 -20.73 -19.40 26.99
N ILE A 241 -20.42 -19.42 28.29
CA ILE A 241 -19.81 -20.59 28.94
C ILE A 241 -20.64 -21.06 30.14
N SER A 242 -20.76 -22.38 30.30
CA SER A 242 -21.46 -23.04 31.42
C SER A 242 -20.66 -24.23 31.97
N PRO A 243 -20.59 -24.47 33.29
CA PRO A 243 -21.25 -23.70 34.35
C PRO A 243 -20.68 -22.28 34.49
N ASN A 244 -21.49 -21.33 34.95
CA ASN A 244 -21.04 -19.96 35.22
C ASN A 244 -20.27 -19.93 36.56
N PHE A 245 -19.07 -19.35 36.56
CA PHE A 245 -18.22 -19.16 37.74
C PHE A 245 -17.78 -17.70 37.98
N GLY A 246 -18.38 -16.70 37.33
CA GLY A 246 -17.94 -15.30 37.46
C GLY A 246 -18.75 -14.28 36.65
N VAL A 247 -18.20 -13.07 36.54
CA VAL A 247 -18.84 -11.92 35.88
C VAL A 247 -18.78 -11.97 34.34
N ASP A 248 -17.81 -12.67 33.76
CA ASP A 248 -17.58 -12.71 32.32
C ASP A 248 -17.98 -14.05 31.69
N SER A 249 -19.21 -14.50 31.93
CA SER A 249 -19.73 -15.74 31.32
C SER A 249 -20.17 -15.58 29.86
N VAL A 250 -19.96 -14.38 29.30
CA VAL A 250 -20.38 -13.99 27.95
C VAL A 250 -19.24 -13.20 27.30
N TYR A 251 -18.79 -13.66 26.14
CA TYR A 251 -17.85 -12.96 25.28
C TYR A 251 -18.57 -12.62 23.96
N THR A 252 -18.32 -11.46 23.37
CA THR A 252 -18.83 -11.12 22.03
C THR A 252 -17.64 -10.94 21.09
N THR A 253 -17.57 -11.71 20.00
CA THR A 253 -16.52 -11.53 19.00
C THR A 253 -16.57 -10.11 18.44
N ASP A 254 -15.40 -9.50 18.23
CA ASP A 254 -15.31 -8.12 17.76
C ASP A 254 -15.66 -7.99 16.26
N ALA A 255 -15.48 -6.80 15.70
CA ALA A 255 -15.71 -6.51 14.29
C ALA A 255 -14.44 -6.61 13.44
N LEU A 256 -13.30 -7.03 14.00
CA LEU A 256 -11.99 -7.03 13.35
C LEU A 256 -11.77 -8.25 12.44
N GLY A 257 -12.78 -9.12 12.25
CA GLY A 257 -12.66 -10.27 11.34
C GLY A 257 -11.73 -11.38 11.85
N ASN A 258 -11.51 -11.45 13.17
CA ASN A 258 -10.69 -12.50 13.80
C ASN A 258 -11.53 -13.65 14.41
N GLY A 259 -12.80 -13.40 14.74
CA GLY A 259 -13.71 -14.37 15.36
C GLY A 259 -13.27 -14.87 16.74
N TYR A 260 -12.29 -14.21 17.37
CA TYR A 260 -11.65 -14.66 18.60
C TYR A 260 -12.58 -14.49 19.81
N PHE A 261 -12.57 -15.48 20.70
CA PHE A 261 -13.19 -15.39 22.03
C PHE A 261 -12.27 -15.98 23.09
N CYS A 262 -12.40 -15.49 24.32
CA CYS A 262 -11.61 -15.97 25.45
C CYS A 262 -12.42 -15.89 26.76
N PHE A 263 -12.21 -16.87 27.63
CA PHE A 263 -12.66 -16.91 29.02
C PHE A 263 -11.47 -17.31 29.89
N ASP A 264 -10.95 -16.39 30.69
CA ASP A 264 -9.81 -16.62 31.55
C ASP A 264 -10.23 -17.05 32.97
N GLN A 265 -9.25 -17.41 33.79
CA GLN A 265 -9.43 -17.72 35.21
C GLN A 265 -10.47 -18.81 35.51
N LEU A 266 -10.65 -19.78 34.62
CA LEU A 266 -11.61 -20.87 34.77
C LEU A 266 -11.06 -21.98 35.69
N PRO A 267 -11.81 -22.41 36.72
CA PRO A 267 -11.47 -23.60 37.47
C PRO A 267 -11.37 -24.86 36.58
N PRO A 268 -10.50 -25.84 36.87
CA PRO A 268 -10.42 -27.07 36.11
C PRO A 268 -11.77 -27.80 36.10
N GLY A 269 -12.23 -28.25 34.93
CA GLY A 269 -13.55 -28.86 34.79
C GLY A 269 -14.02 -28.98 33.35
N ASN A 270 -15.20 -29.57 33.17
CA ASN A 270 -15.85 -29.66 31.85
C ASN A 270 -16.81 -28.50 31.65
N TYR A 271 -16.63 -27.78 30.55
CA TYR A 271 -17.42 -26.62 30.18
C TYR A 271 -18.17 -26.87 28.89
N THR A 272 -19.38 -26.32 28.81
CA THR A 272 -20.14 -26.17 27.57
C THR A 272 -19.98 -24.73 27.10
N ILE A 273 -19.44 -24.56 25.90
CA ILE A 273 -19.28 -23.28 25.21
C ILE A 273 -20.38 -23.21 24.16
N THR A 274 -21.18 -22.15 24.19
CA THR A 274 -22.31 -21.98 23.27
C THR A 274 -22.14 -20.69 22.48
N ALA A 275 -21.94 -20.80 21.17
CA ALA A 275 -21.97 -19.68 20.25
C ALA A 275 -23.39 -19.48 19.70
N ILE A 276 -23.86 -18.24 19.70
CA ILE A 276 -25.23 -17.87 19.36
C ILE A 276 -25.19 -16.80 18.27
N SER A 277 -25.80 -17.11 17.12
CA SER A 277 -26.11 -16.13 16.08
C SER A 277 -27.63 -15.95 15.96
N ALA A 278 -28.07 -15.08 15.05
CA ALA A 278 -29.48 -14.99 14.69
C ALA A 278 -30.03 -16.23 13.95
N PHE A 279 -29.15 -17.12 13.46
CA PHE A 279 -29.48 -18.22 12.57
C PHE A 279 -29.26 -19.60 13.18
N ASP A 280 -28.35 -19.69 14.13
CA ASP A 280 -27.89 -20.96 14.67
C ASP A 280 -27.40 -20.80 16.12
N THR A 281 -27.41 -21.91 16.84
CA THR A 281 -26.86 -22.00 18.18
C THR A 281 -26.12 -23.30 18.30
N VAL A 282 -24.80 -23.21 18.46
CA VAL A 282 -23.92 -24.37 18.51
C VAL A 282 -23.27 -24.44 19.88
N SER A 283 -23.48 -25.57 20.56
CA SER A 283 -22.83 -25.88 21.82
C SER A 283 -21.78 -26.96 21.64
N VAL A 284 -20.58 -26.73 22.18
CA VAL A 284 -19.48 -27.69 22.22
C VAL A 284 -18.98 -27.86 23.65
N THR A 285 -18.36 -29.00 23.96
CA THR A 285 -17.78 -29.22 25.29
C THR A 285 -16.25 -29.21 25.24
N LYS A 286 -15.62 -28.65 26.27
CA LYS A 286 -14.16 -28.68 26.48
C LYS A 286 -13.84 -28.92 27.96
N SER A 287 -12.90 -29.83 28.23
CA SER A 287 -12.28 -29.93 29.55
C SER A 287 -11.20 -28.86 29.64
N VAL A 288 -11.33 -27.97 30.62
CA VAL A 288 -10.32 -26.99 31.00
C VAL A 288 -9.41 -27.61 32.04
N VAL A 289 -8.12 -27.44 31.85
CA VAL A 289 -7.09 -27.78 32.83
C VAL A 289 -6.46 -26.48 33.32
N GLY A 290 -6.24 -26.38 34.64
CA GLY A 290 -5.58 -25.24 35.25
C GLY A 290 -4.11 -25.14 34.87
N GLY A 291 -3.59 -23.92 34.80
CA GLY A 291 -2.23 -23.63 34.36
C GLY A 291 -1.98 -23.87 32.87
N MET A 292 -3.04 -23.95 32.08
CA MET A 292 -2.97 -24.12 30.63
C MET A 292 -3.93 -23.18 29.92
N ILE A 293 -3.56 -22.79 28.69
CA ILE A 293 -4.47 -22.21 27.71
C ILE A 293 -5.12 -23.36 26.94
N ASN A 294 -6.44 -23.39 26.90
CA ASN A 294 -7.23 -24.51 26.41
C ASN A 294 -8.00 -24.06 25.17
N HIS A 295 -7.68 -24.59 23.98
CA HIS A 295 -8.35 -24.14 22.76
C HIS A 295 -9.62 -24.94 22.44
N LYS A 296 -10.66 -24.25 21.95
CA LYS A 296 -11.86 -24.86 21.35
C LYS A 296 -12.52 -23.95 20.30
N ASP A 297 -12.27 -24.21 19.03
CA ASP A 297 -12.97 -23.52 17.94
C ASP A 297 -14.42 -23.98 17.78
N ILE A 298 -15.26 -23.10 17.22
CA ILE A 298 -16.68 -23.31 16.99
C ILE A 298 -17.02 -22.87 15.56
N SER A 299 -17.85 -23.63 14.86
CA SER A 299 -18.42 -23.20 13.59
C SER A 299 -19.94 -23.22 13.65
N LEU A 300 -20.58 -22.15 13.21
CA LEU A 300 -22.04 -22.00 13.19
C LEU A 300 -22.49 -21.27 11.92
N ALA A 301 -23.75 -21.41 11.53
CA ALA A 301 -24.30 -20.48 10.54
C ALA A 301 -24.47 -19.10 11.20
N ALA A 302 -23.70 -18.10 10.75
CA ALA A 302 -23.77 -16.73 11.28
C ALA A 302 -24.43 -15.74 10.30
N SER A 303 -24.62 -16.15 9.05
CA SER A 303 -25.40 -15.41 8.06
C SER A 303 -26.30 -16.34 7.25
N ALA A 304 -27.41 -15.78 6.73
CA ALA A 304 -28.33 -16.52 5.87
C ALA A 304 -27.78 -16.77 4.46
N VAL A 305 -26.92 -15.86 3.98
CA VAL A 305 -26.32 -15.85 2.64
C VAL A 305 -24.93 -15.22 2.70
N GLY A 306 -24.12 -15.42 1.64
CA GLY A 306 -22.81 -14.78 1.48
C GLY A 306 -22.89 -13.30 1.16
N ALA A 307 -21.77 -12.59 1.29
CA ALA A 307 -21.65 -11.18 0.90
C ALA A 307 -21.79 -11.03 -0.63
N PRO A 308 -22.44 -9.95 -1.11
CA PRO A 308 -22.52 -9.67 -2.54
C PRO A 308 -21.26 -8.93 -3.03
N THR A 309 -20.89 -9.16 -4.29
CA THR A 309 -19.89 -8.35 -5.00
C THR A 309 -20.59 -7.37 -5.93
N LEU A 310 -20.37 -6.07 -5.74
CA LEU A 310 -20.82 -5.06 -6.70
C LEU A 310 -19.94 -5.12 -7.95
N ARG A 311 -20.58 -5.06 -9.11
CA ARG A 311 -19.90 -5.19 -10.40
C ARG A 311 -19.78 -3.86 -11.11
N TRP A 312 -20.88 -3.13 -11.22
CA TRP A 312 -20.87 -1.76 -11.72
C TRP A 312 -22.08 -0.98 -11.27
N ILE A 313 -21.92 0.34 -11.25
CA ILE A 313 -22.98 1.31 -11.07
C ILE A 313 -22.83 2.38 -12.14
N VAL A 314 -23.84 2.51 -12.98
CA VAL A 314 -23.84 3.44 -14.12
C VAL A 314 -25.11 4.26 -14.12
N TYR A 315 -25.00 5.58 -14.31
CA TYR A 315 -26.17 6.42 -14.58
C TYR A 315 -26.34 6.62 -16.09
N GLN A 316 -27.48 6.20 -16.64
CA GLN A 316 -27.82 6.34 -18.06
C GLN A 316 -29.34 6.43 -18.23
N ASN A 317 -29.80 7.23 -19.19
CA ASN A 317 -31.23 7.36 -19.53
C ASN A 317 -32.12 7.70 -18.32
N ASN A 318 -31.65 8.61 -17.45
CA ASN A 318 -32.36 9.03 -16.23
C ASN A 318 -32.63 7.87 -15.24
N ALA A 319 -31.77 6.87 -15.23
CA ALA A 319 -31.82 5.74 -14.31
C ALA A 319 -30.42 5.38 -13.80
N VAL A 320 -30.35 4.87 -12.57
CA VAL A 320 -29.15 4.23 -12.03
C VAL A 320 -29.26 2.74 -12.31
N LEU A 321 -28.35 2.23 -13.11
CA LEU A 321 -28.21 0.82 -13.41
C LEU A 321 -27.21 0.22 -12.43
N VAL A 322 -27.58 -0.88 -11.79
CA VAL A 322 -26.74 -1.58 -10.81
C VAL A 322 -26.59 -3.03 -11.22
N ASN A 323 -25.36 -3.54 -11.15
CA ASN A 323 -25.06 -4.96 -11.34
C ASN A 323 -24.30 -5.52 -10.16
N ILE A 324 -24.69 -6.73 -9.75
CA ILE A 324 -24.16 -7.47 -8.62
C ILE A 324 -23.87 -8.89 -9.11
N ALA A 325 -22.81 -9.50 -8.61
CA ALA A 325 -22.60 -10.94 -8.81
C ALA A 325 -23.73 -11.76 -8.14
N PRO A 326 -24.36 -12.73 -8.82
CA PRO A 326 -25.39 -13.56 -8.21
C PRO A 326 -24.88 -14.26 -6.94
N VAL A 327 -25.61 -14.14 -5.82
CA VAL A 327 -25.27 -14.76 -4.54
C VAL A 327 -26.13 -15.99 -4.34
N THR A 328 -25.51 -17.15 -4.19
CA THR A 328 -26.21 -18.42 -3.96
C THR A 328 -27.10 -18.33 -2.73
N GLY A 329 -28.39 -18.66 -2.89
CA GLY A 329 -29.37 -18.65 -1.79
C GLY A 329 -29.99 -17.29 -1.48
N ALA A 330 -29.58 -16.20 -2.14
CA ALA A 330 -30.22 -14.89 -2.02
C ALA A 330 -31.54 -14.86 -2.79
N THR A 331 -32.56 -14.22 -2.21
CA THR A 331 -33.84 -13.91 -2.89
C THR A 331 -33.95 -12.43 -3.24
N GLY A 332 -32.99 -11.61 -2.82
CA GLY A 332 -32.92 -10.19 -3.13
C GLY A 332 -31.66 -9.54 -2.59
N TYR A 333 -31.53 -8.25 -2.86
CA TYR A 333 -30.40 -7.42 -2.50
C TYR A 333 -30.90 -6.09 -1.94
N ARG A 334 -30.31 -5.65 -0.84
CA ARG A 334 -30.57 -4.36 -0.21
C ARG A 334 -29.45 -3.40 -0.56
N LEU A 335 -29.77 -2.37 -1.32
CA LEU A 335 -28.87 -1.30 -1.73
C LEU A 335 -28.98 -0.19 -0.71
N PHE A 336 -28.06 -0.12 0.24
CA PHE A 336 -27.92 1.05 1.09
C PHE A 336 -27.31 2.17 0.27
N TYR A 337 -27.79 3.40 0.43
CA TYR A 337 -27.26 4.52 -0.33
C TYR A 337 -27.10 5.79 0.49
N THR A 338 -26.13 6.63 0.11
CA THR A 338 -25.86 7.93 0.71
C THR A 338 -25.27 8.90 -0.33
N ASP A 339 -25.36 10.20 -0.09
CA ASP A 339 -24.63 11.25 -0.82
C ASP A 339 -23.37 11.70 -0.05
N ASN A 340 -23.15 11.16 1.15
CA ASN A 340 -22.03 11.48 2.02
C ASN A 340 -21.47 10.20 2.67
N LEU A 341 -20.25 9.82 2.27
CA LEU A 341 -19.57 8.62 2.77
C LEU A 341 -19.41 8.55 4.29
N ALA A 342 -19.39 9.69 4.98
CA ALA A 342 -19.31 9.74 6.44
C ALA A 342 -20.62 9.39 7.16
N ASN A 343 -21.76 9.41 6.45
CA ASN A 343 -23.09 9.25 7.04
C ASN A 343 -23.89 8.15 6.33
N TRP A 344 -23.96 6.98 6.96
CA TRP A 344 -24.82 5.87 6.52
C TRP A 344 -26.03 5.74 7.44
N SER A 345 -27.20 5.47 6.85
CA SER A 345 -28.42 5.15 7.60
C SER A 345 -28.93 3.77 7.24
N ASP A 346 -29.16 2.92 8.25
CA ASP A 346 -29.77 1.60 8.07
C ASP A 346 -31.22 1.67 7.55
N SER A 347 -31.84 2.84 7.64
CA SER A 347 -33.20 3.09 7.12
C SER A 347 -33.24 3.59 5.67
N GLN A 348 -32.09 3.95 5.10
CA GLN A 348 -31.97 4.52 3.76
C GLN A 348 -31.48 3.44 2.78
N PHE A 349 -32.42 2.74 2.16
CA PHE A 349 -32.11 1.66 1.23
C PHE A 349 -33.19 1.45 0.16
N VAL A 350 -32.81 0.74 -0.91
CA VAL A 350 -33.70 0.21 -1.95
C VAL A 350 -33.52 -1.30 -2.01
N ASP A 351 -34.61 -2.06 -1.89
CA ASP A 351 -34.57 -3.52 -2.08
C ASP A 351 -34.87 -3.88 -3.54
N ILE A 352 -34.09 -4.80 -4.09
CA ILE A 352 -34.24 -5.33 -5.44
C ILE A 352 -34.24 -6.86 -5.41
N THR A 353 -34.91 -7.50 -6.37
CA THR A 353 -35.01 -8.97 -6.46
C THR A 353 -34.15 -9.58 -7.55
N SER A 354 -33.44 -8.76 -8.32
CA SER A 354 -32.57 -9.17 -9.43
C SER A 354 -31.17 -8.62 -9.18
N ALA A 355 -30.15 -9.42 -9.51
CA ALA A 355 -28.75 -8.99 -9.44
C ALA A 355 -28.37 -7.96 -10.53
N SER A 356 -29.27 -7.68 -11.46
CA SER A 356 -29.15 -6.62 -12.46
C SER A 356 -30.46 -5.86 -12.58
N VAL A 357 -30.43 -4.53 -12.40
CA VAL A 357 -31.62 -3.69 -12.32
C VAL A 357 -31.38 -2.30 -12.90
N SER A 358 -32.45 -1.65 -13.37
CA SER A 358 -32.48 -0.23 -13.73
C SER A 358 -33.45 0.49 -12.79
N LEU A 359 -32.94 1.46 -12.04
CA LEU A 359 -33.67 2.17 -10.99
C LEU A 359 -33.93 3.62 -11.40
N THR A 360 -35.17 3.94 -11.73
CA THR A 360 -35.61 5.29 -12.09
C THR A 360 -36.18 6.00 -10.85
N ASN A 361 -35.83 7.26 -10.64
CA ASN A 361 -36.32 8.10 -9.53
C ASN A 361 -36.16 7.48 -8.12
N SER A 362 -35.24 6.53 -7.96
CA SER A 362 -34.97 5.84 -6.69
C SER A 362 -33.92 6.55 -5.84
N PHE A 363 -33.17 7.46 -6.45
CA PHE A 363 -32.09 8.22 -5.83
C PHE A 363 -32.27 9.72 -6.11
N PRO A 364 -31.71 10.62 -5.28
CA PRO A 364 -31.66 12.04 -5.59
C PRO A 364 -31.00 12.27 -6.96
N ALA A 365 -31.49 13.26 -7.70
CA ALA A 365 -30.98 13.60 -9.04
C ALA A 365 -29.91 14.68 -8.97
N ASP A 366 -29.08 14.75 -10.03
CA ASP A 366 -28.01 15.75 -10.19
C ASP A 366 -27.05 15.84 -9.00
N THR A 367 -26.76 14.69 -8.39
CA THR A 367 -25.83 14.57 -7.27
C THR A 367 -25.02 13.29 -7.35
N THR A 368 -23.92 13.26 -6.60
CA THR A 368 -23.18 12.03 -6.34
C THR A 368 -23.99 11.14 -5.40
N ILE A 369 -24.05 9.85 -5.72
CA ILE A 369 -24.57 8.81 -4.82
C ILE A 369 -23.54 7.71 -4.66
N PHE A 370 -23.52 7.11 -3.47
CA PHE A 370 -22.72 5.96 -3.11
C PHE A 370 -23.64 4.83 -2.66
N ILE A 371 -23.31 3.61 -3.03
CA ILE A 371 -24.11 2.41 -2.78
C ILE A 371 -23.20 1.30 -2.29
N LYS A 372 -23.63 0.63 -1.22
CA LYS A 372 -23.11 -0.68 -0.82
C LYS A 372 -24.27 -1.66 -0.70
N VAL A 373 -24.02 -2.92 -1.00
CA VAL A 373 -25.07 -3.92 -1.12
C VAL A 373 -24.93 -4.98 -0.04
N ARG A 374 -26.06 -5.45 0.49
CA ARG A 374 -26.12 -6.72 1.23
C ARG A 374 -27.11 -7.65 0.55
N ALA A 375 -26.78 -8.94 0.48
CA ALA A 375 -27.67 -9.95 -0.06
C ALA A 375 -28.63 -10.43 1.04
N PHE A 376 -29.88 -10.74 0.72
CA PHE A 376 -30.82 -11.27 1.70
C PHE A 376 -31.69 -12.40 1.15
N ASN A 377 -32.25 -13.19 2.06
CA ASN A 377 -33.35 -14.10 1.80
C ASN A 377 -34.44 -13.99 2.88
N SER A 378 -35.42 -14.89 2.87
CA SER A 378 -36.50 -14.91 3.87
C SER A 378 -36.02 -15.16 5.31
N VAL A 379 -34.78 -15.65 5.48
CA VAL A 379 -34.19 -15.99 6.78
C VAL A 379 -33.39 -14.82 7.32
N GLY A 380 -32.67 -14.07 6.48
CA GLY A 380 -31.92 -12.87 6.90
C GLY A 380 -31.01 -12.30 5.83
N ILE A 381 -29.99 -11.54 6.26
CA ILE A 381 -29.10 -10.74 5.40
C ILE A 381 -27.63 -11.18 5.54
N SER A 382 -26.80 -10.95 4.52
CA SER A 382 -25.37 -11.26 4.51
C SER A 382 -24.64 -10.50 5.62
N GLU A 383 -23.64 -11.11 6.26
CA GLU A 383 -22.86 -10.48 7.34
C GLU A 383 -22.17 -9.19 6.88
N PHE A 384 -21.42 -9.29 5.78
CA PHE A 384 -20.72 -8.17 5.16
C PHE A 384 -21.50 -7.59 3.98
N SER A 385 -21.21 -6.32 3.65
CA SER A 385 -21.64 -5.70 2.40
C SER A 385 -20.67 -6.00 1.27
N SER A 386 -20.97 -5.53 0.07
CA SER A 386 -19.97 -5.29 -0.99
C SER A 386 -19.07 -4.11 -0.63
N ASP A 387 -18.06 -3.87 -1.48
CA ASP A 387 -17.41 -2.57 -1.62
C ASP A 387 -18.43 -1.46 -1.89
N THR A 388 -18.00 -0.22 -1.68
CA THR A 388 -18.84 0.95 -1.91
C THR A 388 -18.53 1.56 -3.27
N TYR A 389 -19.48 1.47 -4.21
CA TYR A 389 -19.38 2.10 -5.53
C TYR A 389 -20.27 3.33 -5.59
N GLY A 390 -20.00 4.22 -6.56
CA GLY A 390 -20.82 5.40 -6.75
C GLY A 390 -21.13 5.71 -8.21
N CYS A 391 -22.00 6.68 -8.41
CA CYS A 391 -22.16 7.35 -9.68
C CYS A 391 -22.66 8.78 -9.48
N PHE A 392 -22.57 9.59 -10.53
CA PHE A 392 -23.24 10.89 -10.59
C PHE A 392 -24.59 10.75 -11.31
N THR A 393 -25.67 11.18 -10.67
CA THR A 393 -27.07 11.00 -11.09
C THR A 393 -27.62 12.13 -11.97
N GLY A 394 -26.75 12.78 -12.73
CA GLY A 394 -27.10 13.86 -13.65
C GLY A 394 -26.30 13.78 -14.95
N ASP A 395 -26.75 14.53 -15.94
CA ASP A 395 -26.08 14.62 -17.24
C ASP A 395 -25.01 15.71 -17.19
N ARG A 396 -23.75 15.31 -17.28
CA ARG A 396 -22.58 16.19 -17.40
C ARG A 396 -21.85 15.91 -18.69
N ASP A 397 -21.33 16.95 -19.34
CA ASP A 397 -20.60 16.84 -20.61
C ASP A 397 -19.34 15.97 -20.48
N GLN A 398 -18.67 16.05 -19.33
CA GLN A 398 -17.51 15.24 -18.99
C GLN A 398 -17.92 14.14 -18.04
N ARG A 399 -17.61 12.89 -18.40
CA ARG A 399 -17.85 11.73 -17.55
C ARG A 399 -16.65 10.80 -17.49
N ILE A 400 -16.22 10.43 -16.29
CA ILE A 400 -15.14 9.47 -16.06
C ILE A 400 -15.70 8.09 -15.73
N LEU A 401 -15.04 7.04 -16.23
CA LEU A 401 -15.22 5.69 -15.73
C LEU A 401 -14.16 5.42 -14.66
N ILE A 402 -14.61 5.14 -13.45
CA ILE A 402 -13.75 4.70 -12.36
C ILE A 402 -13.70 3.17 -12.43
N VAL A 403 -12.52 2.63 -12.70
CA VAL A 403 -12.23 1.20 -12.68
C VAL A 403 -11.60 0.91 -11.33
N ASP A 404 -12.28 0.11 -10.54
CA ASP A 404 -11.78 -0.41 -9.28
C ASP A 404 -10.92 -1.63 -9.57
N GLY A 405 -9.60 -1.47 -9.51
CA GLY A 405 -8.62 -2.51 -9.79
C GLY A 405 -7.79 -2.89 -8.57
N PHE A 406 -8.33 -2.64 -7.38
CA PHE A 406 -7.70 -2.99 -6.12
C PHE A 406 -8.30 -4.27 -5.58
N ASP A 407 -7.49 -5.32 -5.49
CA ASP A 407 -7.92 -6.65 -5.07
C ASP A 407 -7.15 -7.16 -3.84
N ARG A 408 -6.02 -6.53 -3.49
CA ARG A 408 -5.18 -6.90 -2.35
C ARG A 408 -5.84 -6.62 -1.01
N PHE A 409 -6.17 -7.66 -0.25
CA PHE A 409 -6.66 -7.50 1.12
C PHE A 409 -6.16 -8.59 2.06
N GLY A 410 -6.38 -8.35 3.36
CA GLY A 410 -6.09 -9.33 4.38
C GLY A 410 -4.62 -9.35 4.76
N GLY A 411 -3.97 -8.20 4.92
CA GLY A 411 -2.71 -8.08 5.68
C GLY A 411 -1.42 -8.29 4.89
N SER A 412 -1.49 -8.64 3.61
CA SER A 412 -0.30 -8.61 2.75
C SER A 412 0.08 -7.20 2.32
N GLY A 413 -0.84 -6.24 2.39
CA GLY A 413 -0.64 -4.81 2.14
C GLY A 413 -1.12 -3.94 3.32
N SER A 414 -1.12 -2.63 3.11
CA SER A 414 -1.56 -1.60 4.05
C SER A 414 -3.07 -1.70 4.37
N TRP A 415 -3.89 -2.20 3.44
CA TRP A 415 -5.32 -2.47 3.68
C TRP A 415 -5.58 -3.92 4.13
N SER A 416 -6.37 -4.08 5.20
CA SER A 416 -6.60 -5.38 5.84
C SER A 416 -8.04 -5.89 5.78
N GLU A 417 -8.99 -5.04 5.42
CA GLU A 417 -10.41 -5.36 5.41
C GLU A 417 -10.84 -5.99 4.09
N ASN A 418 -11.86 -6.85 4.14
CA ASN A 418 -12.37 -7.57 2.97
C ASN A 418 -13.22 -6.72 2.01
N THR A 419 -13.50 -5.47 2.38
CA THR A 419 -14.27 -4.52 1.57
C THR A 419 -13.75 -3.11 1.80
N HIS A 420 -13.90 -2.23 0.81
CA HIS A 420 -13.40 -0.85 0.87
C HIS A 420 -14.35 0.16 0.20
N ASP A 421 -13.99 1.44 0.25
CA ASP A 421 -14.75 2.55 -0.34
C ASP A 421 -13.90 3.42 -1.29
N PHE A 422 -12.80 2.88 -1.83
CA PHE A 422 -11.79 3.64 -2.56
C PHE A 422 -12.35 4.25 -3.85
N ALA A 423 -12.98 3.44 -4.71
CA ALA A 423 -13.65 3.93 -5.91
C ALA A 423 -14.75 4.98 -5.61
N ALA A 424 -15.42 4.89 -4.46
CA ALA A 424 -16.35 5.91 -4.02
C ALA A 424 -15.66 7.22 -3.57
N ARG A 425 -14.50 7.15 -2.91
CA ARG A 425 -13.70 8.35 -2.58
C ARG A 425 -13.20 9.07 -3.84
N HIS A 426 -12.76 8.33 -4.84
CA HIS A 426 -12.46 8.87 -6.17
C HIS A 426 -13.69 9.54 -6.79
N GLY A 427 -14.83 8.85 -6.78
CA GLY A 427 -16.10 9.37 -7.27
C GLY A 427 -16.55 10.66 -6.59
N ARG A 428 -16.34 10.77 -5.27
CA ARG A 428 -16.57 12.00 -4.51
C ARG A 428 -15.75 13.16 -5.07
N ALA A 429 -14.45 12.96 -5.30
CA ALA A 429 -13.54 13.97 -5.81
C ALA A 429 -13.90 14.39 -7.25
N TRP A 430 -14.16 13.45 -8.16
CA TRP A 430 -14.62 13.75 -9.53
C TRP A 430 -15.96 14.48 -9.57
N GLY A 431 -16.92 14.02 -8.75
CA GLY A 431 -18.22 14.65 -8.60
C GLY A 431 -18.11 16.10 -8.12
N ALA A 432 -17.26 16.36 -7.13
CA ALA A 432 -16.98 17.70 -6.61
C ALA A 432 -16.23 18.59 -7.61
N ALA A 433 -15.34 18.02 -8.43
CA ALA A 433 -14.63 18.71 -9.51
C ALA A 433 -15.51 18.99 -10.76
N GLY A 434 -16.81 18.68 -10.72
CA GLY A 434 -17.74 18.99 -11.82
C GLY A 434 -17.77 17.95 -12.94
N VAL A 435 -17.16 16.77 -12.76
CA VAL A 435 -17.16 15.66 -13.72
C VAL A 435 -18.18 14.60 -13.28
N GLY A 436 -19.00 14.10 -14.20
CA GLY A 436 -19.89 12.98 -13.90
C GLY A 436 -19.09 11.68 -13.80
N PHE A 437 -19.56 10.66 -13.09
CA PHE A 437 -18.81 9.41 -13.03
C PHE A 437 -19.71 8.18 -12.94
N SER A 438 -19.10 7.03 -13.22
CA SER A 438 -19.65 5.69 -13.02
C SER A 438 -18.52 4.78 -12.56
N THR A 439 -18.84 3.73 -11.83
CA THR A 439 -17.85 2.80 -11.27
C THR A 439 -18.06 1.39 -11.81
N ILE A 440 -16.96 0.68 -12.08
CA ILE A 440 -16.92 -0.71 -12.52
C ILE A 440 -15.76 -1.44 -11.86
N ALA A 441 -15.94 -2.72 -11.53
CA ALA A 441 -14.87 -3.60 -11.09
C ALA A 441 -14.00 -4.02 -12.29
N ASN A 442 -12.68 -4.09 -12.10
CA ASN A 442 -11.70 -4.47 -13.11
C ASN A 442 -12.01 -5.83 -13.75
N GLU A 443 -12.50 -6.83 -13.01
CA GLU A 443 -12.63 -8.20 -13.52
C GLU A 443 -13.72 -8.36 -14.60
N ILE A 444 -14.53 -7.32 -14.80
CA ILE A 444 -15.57 -7.29 -15.82
C ILE A 444 -15.42 -6.12 -16.81
N VAL A 445 -14.38 -5.30 -16.67
CA VAL A 445 -14.15 -4.20 -17.60
C VAL A 445 -13.73 -4.75 -18.96
N GLY A 446 -14.29 -4.18 -20.03
CA GLY A 446 -13.99 -4.56 -21.40
C GLY A 446 -13.40 -3.42 -22.21
N SER A 447 -12.57 -3.73 -23.20
CA SER A 447 -11.87 -2.72 -24.01
C SER A 447 -12.77 -1.72 -24.72
N SER A 448 -13.98 -2.13 -25.13
CA SER A 448 -14.95 -1.23 -25.74
C SER A 448 -15.66 -0.30 -24.75
N MET A 449 -15.55 -0.54 -23.44
CA MET A 449 -16.22 0.25 -22.40
C MET A 449 -15.45 1.52 -22.08
N LEU A 450 -14.11 1.48 -22.11
CA LEU A 450 -13.26 2.64 -21.79
C LEU A 450 -13.50 3.83 -22.73
N SER A 451 -13.67 3.57 -24.03
CA SER A 451 -13.88 4.62 -25.04
C SER A 451 -15.28 5.26 -25.01
N GLY A 452 -16.20 4.75 -24.18
CA GLY A 452 -17.51 5.36 -23.95
C GLY A 452 -17.51 6.57 -23.02
N PHE A 453 -16.37 6.88 -22.39
CA PHE A 453 -16.22 7.91 -21.38
C PHE A 453 -15.20 8.98 -21.80
N TRP A 454 -15.31 10.18 -21.23
CA TRP A 454 -14.38 11.29 -21.48
C TRP A 454 -12.96 10.97 -20.98
N GLY A 455 -12.86 10.23 -19.87
CA GLY A 455 -11.63 9.71 -19.29
C GLY A 455 -11.89 8.45 -18.49
N VAL A 456 -10.79 7.83 -18.04
CA VAL A 456 -10.76 6.65 -17.16
C VAL A 456 -9.91 6.99 -15.94
N ASP A 457 -10.39 6.61 -14.77
CA ASP A 457 -9.67 6.65 -13.49
C ASP A 457 -9.47 5.19 -13.07
N TRP A 458 -8.22 4.77 -12.90
CA TRP A 458 -7.87 3.42 -12.49
C TRP A 458 -7.37 3.43 -11.05
N VAL A 459 -8.17 2.85 -10.16
CA VAL A 459 -7.91 2.78 -8.71
C VAL A 459 -7.09 1.53 -8.45
N LEU A 460 -5.90 1.71 -7.90
CA LEU A 460 -5.00 0.59 -7.60
C LEU A 460 -4.72 0.42 -6.12
N GLY A 461 -5.14 1.33 -5.24
CA GLY A 461 -4.85 1.23 -3.81
C GLY A 461 -3.38 0.91 -3.55
N ASP A 462 -3.14 -0.05 -2.68
CA ASP A 462 -1.83 -0.66 -2.43
C ASP A 462 -1.64 -2.01 -3.13
N GLU A 463 -2.12 -2.14 -4.37
CA GLU A 463 -1.88 -3.31 -5.21
C GLU A 463 -0.38 -3.49 -5.49
N SER A 464 0.09 -4.74 -5.59
CA SER A 464 1.51 -5.05 -5.80
C SER A 464 1.66 -6.41 -6.51
N THR A 465 2.87 -6.99 -6.45
CA THR A 465 3.26 -8.25 -7.09
C THR A 465 2.39 -9.47 -6.76
N GLN A 466 1.59 -9.42 -5.69
CA GLN A 466 0.76 -10.54 -5.26
C GLN A 466 -0.51 -10.69 -6.10
N ASP A 467 -1.30 -9.62 -6.22
CA ASP A 467 -2.59 -9.64 -6.93
C ASP A 467 -2.54 -8.88 -8.28
N GLU A 468 -1.35 -8.40 -8.66
CA GLU A 468 -0.94 -7.85 -9.98
C GLU A 468 -1.56 -6.46 -10.28
N THR A 469 -0.76 -5.40 -10.22
CA THR A 469 -1.18 -3.99 -10.42
C THR A 469 -1.89 -3.78 -11.76
N PHE A 470 -1.38 -4.40 -12.82
CA PHE A 470 -2.02 -4.41 -14.12
C PHE A 470 -1.73 -5.75 -14.78
N SER A 471 -2.77 -6.59 -14.92
CA SER A 471 -2.67 -7.82 -15.69
C SER A 471 -2.34 -7.54 -17.15
N LEU A 472 -1.72 -8.51 -17.83
CA LEU A 472 -1.45 -8.42 -19.27
C LEU A 472 -2.69 -8.07 -20.11
N ALA A 473 -3.88 -8.48 -19.67
CA ALA A 473 -5.13 -8.15 -20.33
C ALA A 473 -5.50 -6.66 -20.15
N GLU A 474 -5.32 -6.11 -18.95
CA GLU A 474 -5.57 -4.70 -18.65
C GLU A 474 -4.52 -3.80 -19.29
N GLN A 475 -3.24 -4.19 -19.26
CA GLN A 475 -2.17 -3.49 -19.98
C GLN A 475 -2.51 -3.34 -21.47
N ALA A 476 -2.96 -4.42 -22.12
CA ALA A 476 -3.36 -4.38 -23.52
C ALA A 476 -4.58 -3.47 -23.74
N MET A 477 -5.52 -3.46 -22.79
CA MET A 477 -6.72 -2.63 -22.84
C MET A 477 -6.39 -1.14 -22.73
N VAL A 478 -5.62 -0.76 -21.72
CA VAL A 478 -5.19 0.61 -21.43
C VAL A 478 -4.30 1.13 -22.54
N SER A 479 -3.34 0.32 -23.02
CA SER A 479 -2.47 0.69 -24.14
C SER A 479 -3.27 1.04 -25.39
N SER A 480 -4.27 0.20 -25.73
CA SER A 480 -5.15 0.43 -26.87
C SER A 480 -6.00 1.69 -26.70
N TYR A 481 -6.50 1.93 -25.49
CA TYR A 481 -7.29 3.11 -25.15
C TYR A 481 -6.48 4.42 -25.30
N LEU A 482 -5.27 4.47 -24.72
CA LEU A 482 -4.38 5.63 -24.81
C LEU A 482 -3.95 5.92 -26.26
N SER A 483 -3.63 4.88 -27.03
CA SER A 483 -3.29 5.04 -28.46
C SER A 483 -4.44 5.53 -29.34
N GLN A 484 -5.68 5.47 -28.86
CA GLN A 484 -6.86 6.03 -29.53
C GLN A 484 -7.23 7.44 -29.03
N GLY A 485 -6.37 8.06 -28.20
CA GLY A 485 -6.59 9.39 -27.65
C GLY A 485 -7.36 9.42 -26.34
N GLY A 486 -7.34 8.29 -25.60
CA GLY A 486 -7.92 8.19 -24.27
C GLY A 486 -7.24 9.09 -23.23
N ARG A 487 -7.90 9.28 -22.10
CA ARG A 487 -7.40 10.04 -20.94
C ARG A 487 -7.42 9.13 -19.72
N LEU A 488 -6.26 8.89 -19.13
CA LEU A 488 -6.09 7.95 -18.02
C LEU A 488 -5.54 8.68 -16.80
N PHE A 489 -6.22 8.56 -15.68
CA PHE A 489 -5.67 8.85 -14.36
C PHE A 489 -5.43 7.52 -13.65
N VAL A 490 -4.24 7.35 -13.07
CA VAL A 490 -3.84 6.15 -12.33
C VAL A 490 -3.27 6.59 -11.00
N SER A 491 -3.75 5.99 -9.91
CA SER A 491 -3.18 6.21 -8.58
C SER A 491 -3.13 4.92 -7.78
N GLY A 492 -1.99 4.67 -7.17
CA GLY A 492 -1.70 3.56 -6.27
C GLY A 492 -0.25 3.64 -5.80
N SER A 493 0.08 2.88 -4.76
CA SER A 493 1.46 2.56 -4.38
C SER A 493 1.97 1.35 -5.16
N GLU A 494 3.26 1.04 -5.04
CA GLU A 494 3.93 -0.12 -5.64
C GLU A 494 3.74 -0.35 -7.17
N ILE A 495 3.17 0.60 -7.93
CA ILE A 495 2.95 0.48 -9.39
C ILE A 495 4.26 0.19 -10.15
N ALA A 496 5.30 0.97 -9.87
CA ALA A 496 6.60 0.82 -10.51
C ALA A 496 7.45 -0.27 -9.84
N TRP A 497 7.23 -0.53 -8.54
CA TRP A 497 7.79 -1.72 -7.91
C TRP A 497 7.34 -3.00 -8.64
N ASP A 498 6.04 -3.17 -8.84
CA ASP A 498 5.47 -4.33 -9.54
C ASP A 498 5.87 -4.32 -11.02
N LEU A 499 5.52 -3.27 -11.78
CA LEU A 499 5.62 -3.32 -13.25
C LEU A 499 7.05 -3.10 -13.79
N ASP A 500 7.96 -2.48 -13.04
CA ASP A 500 9.34 -2.19 -13.51
C ASP A 500 10.43 -2.85 -12.66
N SER A 501 10.36 -2.79 -11.33
CA SER A 501 11.38 -3.46 -10.50
C SER A 501 11.27 -4.99 -10.62
N GLN A 502 10.07 -5.52 -10.39
CA GLN A 502 9.76 -6.95 -10.40
C GLN A 502 9.24 -7.46 -11.77
N GLY A 503 8.70 -6.55 -12.58
CA GLY A 503 8.00 -6.85 -13.82
C GLY A 503 8.86 -7.45 -14.93
N GLY A 504 8.21 -8.24 -15.77
CA GLY A 504 8.75 -8.80 -16.99
C GLY A 504 8.90 -7.76 -18.10
N SER A 505 9.24 -8.22 -19.31
CA SER A 505 9.43 -7.29 -20.45
C SER A 505 8.12 -6.63 -20.91
N ALA A 506 6.97 -7.28 -20.73
CA ALA A 506 5.68 -6.69 -21.09
C ALA A 506 5.34 -5.52 -20.16
N ASP A 507 5.46 -5.75 -18.85
CA ASP A 507 5.19 -4.78 -17.79
C ASP A 507 6.08 -3.55 -17.94
N LYS A 508 7.39 -3.76 -18.16
CA LYS A 508 8.37 -2.70 -18.40
C LYS A 508 8.01 -1.85 -19.62
N ASN A 509 7.67 -2.49 -20.73
CA ASN A 509 7.25 -1.76 -21.93
C ASN A 509 5.97 -0.97 -21.65
N PHE A 510 5.02 -1.55 -20.91
CA PHE A 510 3.77 -0.89 -20.56
C PHE A 510 4.00 0.36 -19.70
N ILE A 511 4.67 0.22 -18.56
CA ILE A 511 4.91 1.34 -17.64
C ILE A 511 5.77 2.43 -18.28
N HIS A 512 6.78 2.06 -19.08
CA HIS A 512 7.66 3.03 -19.75
C HIS A 512 6.99 3.75 -20.92
N ASP A 513 6.27 3.04 -21.78
CA ASP A 513 5.71 3.62 -23.01
C ASP A 513 4.33 4.24 -22.80
N PHE A 514 3.55 3.76 -21.82
CA PHE A 514 2.16 4.18 -21.59
C PHE A 514 1.97 4.94 -20.27
N LEU A 515 2.57 4.51 -19.16
CA LEU A 515 2.47 5.27 -17.88
C LEU A 515 3.56 6.36 -17.74
N LYS A 516 4.56 6.34 -18.63
CA LYS A 516 5.64 7.34 -18.77
C LYS A 516 6.53 7.51 -17.54
N VAL A 517 6.61 6.47 -16.72
CA VAL A 517 7.43 6.43 -15.51
C VAL A 517 8.35 5.21 -15.54
N SER A 518 9.47 5.29 -14.82
CA SER A 518 10.28 4.13 -14.45
C SER A 518 10.47 4.10 -12.94
N TYR A 519 10.73 2.92 -12.40
CA TYR A 519 11.02 2.74 -10.98
C TYR A 519 12.27 3.53 -10.57
N ALA A 520 12.16 4.28 -9.48
CA ALA A 520 13.29 4.96 -8.84
C ALA A 520 13.45 4.55 -7.37
N GLY A 521 12.39 4.11 -6.71
CA GLY A 521 12.44 3.40 -5.43
C GLY A 521 11.05 3.17 -4.85
N ASP A 522 10.99 2.14 -4.01
CA ASP A 522 9.78 1.51 -3.41
C ASP A 522 9.12 2.32 -2.30
N ASN A 523 9.86 3.24 -1.69
CA ASN A 523 9.35 4.04 -0.59
C ASN A 523 9.86 5.48 -0.69
N ALA A 524 8.91 6.40 -0.85
CA ALA A 524 9.13 7.82 -0.89
C ALA A 524 9.63 8.39 0.44
N ASP A 525 9.42 7.72 1.58
CA ASP A 525 9.85 8.10 2.94
C ASP A 525 9.45 9.54 3.30
N ASP A 526 8.26 9.95 2.83
CA ASP A 526 7.72 11.29 3.02
C ASP A 526 6.20 11.33 2.72
N PRO A 527 5.35 11.61 3.72
CA PRO A 527 3.89 11.62 3.56
C PRO A 527 3.35 12.94 2.97
N TYR A 528 4.21 13.89 2.56
CA TYR A 528 3.77 15.21 2.08
C TYR A 528 4.08 15.39 0.59
N VAL A 529 3.07 15.81 -0.17
CA VAL A 529 3.15 16.01 -1.63
C VAL A 529 2.89 17.46 -1.98
N ASN A 530 3.68 17.99 -2.92
CA ASN A 530 3.57 19.35 -3.44
C ASN A 530 3.51 19.35 -4.96
N GLY A 531 2.68 20.23 -5.49
CA GLY A 531 2.56 20.44 -6.92
C GLY A 531 3.70 21.26 -7.53
N VAL A 532 4.09 20.90 -8.76
CA VAL A 532 5.18 21.57 -9.47
C VAL A 532 4.69 22.87 -10.11
N ASN A 533 5.29 24.00 -9.71
CA ASN A 533 4.99 25.30 -10.28
C ASN A 533 5.20 25.34 -11.81
N GLY A 534 4.27 25.96 -12.53
CA GLY A 534 4.29 26.03 -13.99
C GLY A 534 3.53 24.90 -14.70
N THR A 535 3.01 23.94 -13.93
CA THR A 535 2.07 22.91 -14.40
C THR A 535 0.66 23.22 -13.87
N GLU A 536 -0.36 22.51 -14.37
CA GLU A 536 -1.75 22.57 -13.86
C GLU A 536 -1.87 22.16 -12.38
N PHE A 537 -0.85 21.50 -11.84
CA PHE A 537 -0.78 21.04 -10.45
C PHE A 537 -0.10 22.06 -9.52
N GLY A 538 0.43 23.17 -10.06
CA GLY A 538 1.15 24.18 -9.27
C GLY A 538 0.30 24.75 -8.14
N GLY A 539 0.86 24.80 -6.93
CA GLY A 539 0.20 25.33 -5.74
C GLY A 539 -0.54 24.31 -4.88
N LEU A 540 -0.65 23.05 -5.32
CA LEU A 540 -1.11 21.95 -4.47
C LEU A 540 -0.09 21.67 -3.35
N SER A 541 -0.59 21.40 -2.15
CA SER A 541 0.21 20.95 -1.00
C SER A 541 -0.72 20.20 -0.05
N PHE A 542 -0.46 18.92 0.19
CA PHE A 542 -1.31 18.04 0.99
C PHE A 542 -0.51 16.86 1.55
N ASP A 543 -1.10 16.13 2.49
CA ASP A 543 -0.58 14.86 2.99
C ASP A 543 -1.38 13.66 2.50
N TYR A 544 -0.77 12.48 2.55
CA TYR A 544 -1.39 11.19 2.31
C TYR A 544 -0.97 10.19 3.39
N GLY A 545 -1.80 9.17 3.65
CA GLY A 545 -1.52 8.13 4.65
C GLY A 545 -1.60 8.59 6.11
N LEU A 546 -1.99 9.85 6.37
CA LEU A 546 -2.11 10.43 7.72
C LEU A 546 -3.58 10.64 8.13
N THR A 547 -3.91 11.77 8.76
CA THR A 547 -5.20 11.99 9.42
C THR A 547 -6.34 12.01 8.41
N GLY A 548 -7.33 11.13 8.59
CA GLY A 548 -8.49 11.00 7.69
C GLY A 548 -8.27 9.99 6.55
N SER A 549 -7.04 9.49 6.39
CA SER A 549 -6.73 8.39 5.47
C SER A 549 -7.41 7.09 5.93
N PRO A 550 -7.92 6.24 5.01
CA PRO A 550 -8.45 4.92 5.36
C PRO A 550 -7.36 3.98 5.89
N TYR A 551 -6.12 4.14 5.45
CA TYR A 551 -4.95 3.38 5.90
C TYR A 551 -3.68 4.21 5.78
N THR A 552 -2.62 3.85 6.48
CA THR A 552 -1.29 4.44 6.26
C THR A 552 -0.62 3.70 5.12
N GLU A 553 -0.13 4.43 4.12
CA GLU A 553 0.59 3.85 2.98
C GLU A 553 2.06 3.64 3.34
N ASP A 554 2.50 2.38 3.33
CA ASP A 554 3.83 1.97 3.78
C ASP A 554 4.89 1.98 2.66
N TYR A 555 4.49 1.80 1.40
CA TYR A 555 5.38 1.70 0.23
C TYR A 555 4.94 2.58 -0.95
N PRO A 556 4.84 3.90 -0.73
CA PRO A 556 4.56 4.85 -1.82
C PRO A 556 5.76 4.91 -2.76
N ASP A 557 5.54 4.58 -4.03
CA ASP A 557 6.57 4.63 -5.05
C ASP A 557 7.04 6.06 -5.32
N TYR A 558 8.31 6.17 -5.73
CA TYR A 558 8.76 7.35 -6.46
C TYR A 558 9.40 6.98 -7.79
N PHE A 559 9.25 7.89 -8.74
CA PHE A 559 9.51 7.61 -10.14
C PHE A 559 10.73 8.36 -10.70
N ASN A 560 11.20 7.90 -11.87
CA ASN A 560 11.81 8.77 -12.86
C ASN A 560 10.78 9.05 -13.96
N ALA A 561 10.66 10.32 -14.38
CA ALA A 561 9.87 10.66 -15.56
C ALA A 561 10.66 10.33 -16.83
N ILE A 562 10.06 9.55 -17.74
CA ILE A 562 10.72 9.08 -18.96
C ILE A 562 9.81 9.23 -20.18
N ASN A 563 10.38 9.06 -21.38
CA ASN A 563 9.62 9.02 -22.64
C ASN A 563 8.65 10.19 -22.86
N GLY A 564 9.06 11.39 -22.41
CA GLY A 564 8.30 12.63 -22.53
C GLY A 564 7.38 12.93 -21.33
N GLY A 565 7.32 12.05 -20.32
CA GLY A 565 6.63 12.35 -19.06
C GLY A 565 7.17 13.61 -18.39
N GLU A 566 6.25 14.44 -17.91
CA GLU A 566 6.54 15.67 -17.18
C GLU A 566 6.23 15.48 -15.69
N ILE A 567 7.15 15.89 -14.82
CA ILE A 567 6.98 15.80 -13.37
C ILE A 567 5.97 16.87 -12.93
N VAL A 568 4.84 16.43 -12.37
CA VAL A 568 3.75 17.34 -11.94
C VAL A 568 3.58 17.39 -10.42
N LEU A 569 4.00 16.34 -9.71
CA LEU A 569 3.96 16.27 -8.26
C LEU A 569 5.30 15.77 -7.71
N LYS A 570 5.69 16.29 -6.54
CA LYS A 570 6.88 15.87 -5.80
C LYS A 570 6.55 15.66 -4.33
N TYR A 571 7.17 14.66 -3.75
CA TYR A 571 7.28 14.56 -2.29
C TYR A 571 8.11 15.75 -1.77
N SER A 572 7.93 16.15 -0.51
CA SER A 572 8.65 17.29 0.09
C SER A 572 10.18 17.10 0.13
N ASN A 573 10.65 15.85 0.13
CA ASN A 573 12.04 15.47 -0.02
C ASN A 573 12.57 15.54 -1.48
N ASN A 574 11.78 16.05 -2.42
CA ASN A 574 12.04 16.22 -3.85
C ASN A 574 12.00 14.95 -4.71
N ARG A 575 11.64 13.79 -4.15
CA ARG A 575 11.33 12.59 -4.96
C ARG A 575 10.08 12.84 -5.81
N VAL A 576 9.97 12.16 -6.94
CA VAL A 576 8.86 12.35 -7.90
C VAL A 576 7.65 11.54 -7.45
N ALA A 577 6.55 12.23 -7.14
CA ALA A 577 5.31 11.61 -6.67
C ALA A 577 4.28 11.40 -7.80
N GLY A 578 4.39 12.16 -8.89
CA GLY A 578 3.47 12.04 -10.00
C GLY A 578 4.00 12.60 -11.30
N VAL A 579 3.67 11.92 -12.40
CA VAL A 579 4.09 12.25 -13.77
C VAL A 579 2.87 12.34 -14.66
N ALA A 580 2.85 13.34 -15.53
CA ALA A 580 1.80 13.53 -16.52
C ALA A 580 2.38 13.51 -17.94
N TYR A 581 1.59 13.10 -18.93
CA TYR A 581 1.97 13.15 -20.33
C TYR A 581 0.76 13.39 -21.22
N ALA A 582 0.91 14.28 -22.20
CA ALA A 582 -0.06 14.53 -23.25
C ALA A 582 0.63 14.48 -24.61
N GLY A 583 0.24 13.53 -25.46
CA GLY A 583 0.91 13.33 -26.74
C GLY A 583 0.48 12.06 -27.45
N GLN A 584 1.24 11.69 -28.48
CA GLN A 584 1.01 10.46 -29.22
C GLN A 584 1.66 9.27 -28.51
N PHE A 585 0.89 8.20 -28.32
CA PHE A 585 1.41 6.90 -27.92
C PHE A 585 1.82 6.11 -29.19
N THR A 586 1.22 4.95 -29.44
CA THR A 586 1.46 4.21 -30.70
C THR A 586 0.55 4.64 -31.84
N GLY A 587 -0.51 5.41 -31.54
CA GLY A 587 -1.44 5.97 -32.52
C GLY A 587 -1.16 7.42 -32.90
N ILE A 588 -2.05 8.01 -33.71
CA ILE A 588 -1.93 9.40 -34.17
C ILE A 588 -2.75 10.41 -33.35
N ALA A 589 -3.67 9.93 -32.53
CA ALA A 589 -4.46 10.76 -31.64
C ALA A 589 -3.64 11.12 -30.39
N THR A 590 -3.87 12.32 -29.85
CA THR A 590 -3.29 12.71 -28.56
C THR A 590 -4.05 12.01 -27.45
N GLY A 591 -3.35 11.16 -26.70
CA GLY A 591 -3.82 10.65 -25.42
C GLY A 591 -3.20 11.40 -24.25
N TYR A 592 -3.77 11.19 -23.06
CA TYR A 592 -3.36 11.83 -21.82
C TYR A 592 -3.20 10.77 -20.72
N VAL A 593 -2.16 10.87 -19.93
CA VAL A 593 -1.97 10.04 -18.73
C VAL A 593 -1.47 10.89 -17.57
N VAL A 594 -1.96 10.61 -16.37
CA VAL A 594 -1.41 11.08 -15.09
C VAL A 594 -1.24 9.86 -14.20
N THR A 595 -0.02 9.62 -13.74
CA THR A 595 0.36 8.46 -12.90
C THR A 595 0.88 8.97 -11.56
N LEU A 596 0.27 8.52 -10.46
CA LEU A 596 0.71 8.81 -9.09
C LEU A 596 1.38 7.60 -8.45
N GLY A 597 2.38 7.84 -7.59
CA GLY A 597 3.06 6.81 -6.80
C GLY A 597 2.46 6.59 -5.41
N PHE A 598 1.27 7.15 -5.17
CA PHE A 598 0.50 6.93 -3.96
C PHE A 598 -1.00 6.87 -4.31
N PRO A 599 -1.83 6.21 -3.48
CA PRO A 599 -3.25 6.06 -3.73
C PRO A 599 -4.04 7.35 -3.40
N LEU A 600 -4.96 7.80 -4.26
CA LEU A 600 -5.73 9.03 -4.04
C LEU A 600 -6.60 8.97 -2.78
N GLU A 601 -7.16 7.80 -2.48
CA GLU A 601 -7.97 7.51 -1.30
C GLU A 601 -7.23 7.77 0.02
N THR A 602 -5.89 7.72 0.00
CA THR A 602 -5.05 7.96 1.18
C THR A 602 -4.86 9.43 1.52
N ILE A 603 -5.27 10.35 0.64
CA ILE A 603 -5.39 11.77 1.00
C ILE A 603 -6.58 11.92 1.94
N GLY A 604 -6.32 12.24 3.21
CA GLY A 604 -7.36 12.23 4.24
C GLY A 604 -8.39 13.36 4.10
N ASP A 605 -7.98 14.53 3.59
CA ASP A 605 -8.87 15.67 3.37
C ASP A 605 -9.63 15.55 2.01
N PRO A 606 -10.98 15.48 2.01
CA PRO A 606 -11.77 15.47 0.79
C PRO A 606 -11.56 16.71 -0.12
N ILE A 607 -11.19 17.85 0.46
CA ILE A 607 -10.94 19.08 -0.29
C ILE A 607 -9.65 18.93 -1.10
N ASP A 608 -8.61 18.33 -0.53
CA ASP A 608 -7.34 18.12 -1.23
C ASP A 608 -7.46 17.05 -2.32
N GLN A 609 -8.24 15.98 -2.09
CA GLN A 609 -8.63 15.05 -3.16
C GLN A 609 -9.29 15.80 -4.33
N THR A 610 -10.24 16.71 -4.02
CA THR A 610 -10.95 17.49 -5.03
C THR A 610 -10.03 18.46 -5.77
N ASN A 611 -9.10 19.11 -5.07
CA ASN A 611 -8.13 20.03 -5.66
C ASN A 611 -7.18 19.30 -6.62
N LEU A 612 -6.70 18.13 -6.23
CA LEU A 612 -5.87 17.28 -7.09
C LEU A 612 -6.63 16.84 -8.35
N ILE A 613 -7.85 16.32 -8.20
CA ILE A 613 -8.68 15.94 -9.36
C ILE A 613 -9.02 17.16 -10.23
N THR A 614 -9.22 18.34 -9.65
CA THR A 614 -9.42 19.58 -10.42
C THR A 614 -8.20 19.91 -11.29
N ALA A 615 -6.98 19.69 -10.79
CA ALA A 615 -5.75 19.84 -11.59
C ALA A 615 -5.66 18.80 -12.71
N VAL A 616 -6.04 17.53 -12.44
CA VAL A 616 -6.13 16.48 -13.48
C VAL A 616 -7.15 16.86 -14.56
N VAL A 617 -8.32 17.38 -14.17
CA VAL A 617 -9.33 17.88 -15.11
C VAL A 617 -8.78 19.02 -15.98
N ALA A 618 -8.04 19.96 -15.38
CA ALA A 618 -7.42 21.04 -16.12
C ALA A 618 -6.42 20.49 -17.15
N PHE A 619 -5.55 19.56 -16.75
CA PHE A 619 -4.57 18.91 -17.62
C PHE A 619 -5.23 18.15 -18.78
N PHE A 620 -6.29 17.38 -18.52
CA PHE A 620 -7.06 16.65 -19.53
C PHE A 620 -7.81 17.53 -20.54
N ASN A 621 -8.08 18.79 -20.16
CA ASN A 621 -8.68 19.80 -21.01
C ASN A 621 -7.64 20.70 -21.68
N SER A 622 -6.38 20.64 -21.26
CA SER A 622 -5.30 21.41 -21.88
C SER A 622 -5.16 20.96 -23.34
N PRO A 623 -5.34 21.87 -24.31
CA PRO A 623 -4.99 21.56 -25.67
C PRO A 623 -3.49 21.31 -25.66
N VAL A 624 -3.05 20.13 -26.11
CA VAL A 624 -1.69 20.02 -26.62
C VAL A 624 -1.60 21.03 -27.74
N GLY A 625 -0.95 22.16 -27.43
CA GLY A 625 -0.33 22.92 -28.47
C GLY A 625 0.43 21.91 -29.31
N ILE A 626 0.32 22.00 -30.64
CA ILE A 626 1.35 21.41 -31.48
C ILE A 626 2.63 21.81 -30.78
N ALA A 627 3.35 20.83 -30.23
CA ALA A 627 4.70 21.09 -29.79
C ALA A 627 5.30 21.68 -31.05
N ASN A 628 5.49 23.00 -31.05
CA ASN A 628 6.65 23.53 -31.68
C ASN A 628 7.73 22.71 -30.99
N GLU A 629 8.14 21.62 -31.64
CA GLU A 629 9.54 21.38 -31.73
C GLU A 629 10.10 22.79 -31.91
N SER A 630 10.71 23.31 -30.85
CA SER A 630 11.81 24.19 -31.06
C SER A 630 12.83 23.34 -31.82
N VAL A 631 12.58 23.11 -33.11
CA VAL A 631 13.58 23.31 -34.12
C VAL A 631 14.11 24.66 -33.71
N ALA A 632 15.25 24.65 -33.00
CA ALA A 632 15.95 25.87 -32.70
C ALA A 632 16.07 26.57 -34.04
N LEU A 633 15.24 27.58 -34.27
CA LEU A 633 15.24 28.31 -35.51
C LEU A 633 16.68 28.83 -35.59
N PRO A 634 17.40 28.50 -36.66
CA PRO A 634 18.83 28.77 -36.73
C PRO A 634 19.04 30.26 -36.51
N VAL A 635 19.63 30.61 -35.37
CA VAL A 635 19.86 32.02 -35.02
C VAL A 635 20.88 32.62 -35.99
N THR A 636 21.72 31.79 -36.62
CA THR A 636 22.77 32.18 -37.56
C THR A 636 22.50 31.65 -38.98
N PRO A 637 22.61 32.49 -40.03
CA PRO A 637 22.57 32.02 -41.41
C PRO A 637 23.76 31.11 -41.69
N ALA A 638 23.52 29.98 -42.38
CA ALA A 638 24.57 29.05 -42.75
C ALA A 638 24.38 28.57 -44.19
N ILE A 639 25.49 28.47 -44.94
CA ILE A 639 25.56 27.66 -46.14
C ILE A 639 26.10 26.30 -45.71
N THR A 640 25.23 25.29 -45.63
CA THR A 640 25.59 23.99 -45.05
C THR A 640 26.29 23.09 -46.05
N ARG A 641 26.01 23.27 -47.35
CA ARG A 641 26.57 22.42 -48.41
C ARG A 641 26.56 23.11 -49.76
N ALA A 642 27.53 22.77 -50.61
CA ALA A 642 27.47 23.01 -52.04
C ALA A 642 27.81 21.69 -52.75
N TYR A 643 26.90 21.16 -53.56
CA TYR A 643 27.08 19.86 -54.21
C TYR A 643 26.43 19.79 -55.61
N PRO A 644 27.08 19.12 -56.57
CA PRO A 644 28.48 18.70 -56.52
C PRO A 644 29.41 19.93 -56.38
N ASN A 645 30.59 19.78 -55.78
CA ASN A 645 31.61 20.83 -55.73
C ASN A 645 33.00 20.17 -55.59
N PRO A 646 33.84 20.16 -56.63
CA PRO A 646 33.70 20.87 -57.91
C PRO A 646 32.47 20.44 -58.74
N PHE A 647 31.93 21.34 -59.55
CA PHE A 647 30.76 21.09 -60.40
C PHE A 647 31.03 21.39 -61.87
N ASN A 648 30.34 20.69 -62.76
CA ASN A 648 30.23 21.03 -64.18
C ASN A 648 28.76 21.30 -64.51
N GLY A 649 28.46 22.51 -64.97
CA GLY A 649 27.10 22.96 -65.26
C GLY A 649 26.39 23.57 -64.05
N THR A 650 25.91 22.77 -63.09
CA THR A 650 25.08 23.28 -61.98
C THR A 650 25.54 22.80 -60.62
N VAL A 651 25.51 23.69 -59.61
CA VAL A 651 25.71 23.39 -58.19
C VAL A 651 24.43 23.69 -57.41
N SER A 652 24.09 22.80 -56.47
CA SER A 652 23.06 23.03 -55.46
C SER A 652 23.71 23.51 -54.19
N ILE A 653 23.27 24.67 -53.68
CA ILE A 653 23.78 25.32 -52.48
C ILE A 653 22.68 25.26 -51.43
N ASP A 654 22.89 24.45 -50.40
CA ASP A 654 21.95 24.31 -49.28
C ASP A 654 22.17 25.46 -48.30
N LEU A 655 21.07 26.15 -48.01
CA LEU A 655 20.97 27.35 -47.20
C LEU A 655 20.13 27.05 -45.97
N GLN A 656 20.58 27.58 -44.85
CA GLN A 656 19.83 27.66 -43.62
C GLN A 656 19.70 29.14 -43.28
N VAL A 657 18.49 29.69 -43.41
CA VAL A 657 18.21 31.13 -43.23
C VAL A 657 17.37 31.31 -41.96
N PRO A 658 17.75 32.24 -41.05
CA PRO A 658 16.95 32.54 -39.87
C PRO A 658 15.53 32.99 -40.25
N ASP A 659 14.57 32.73 -39.37
CA ASP A 659 13.23 33.33 -39.47
C ASP A 659 13.31 34.85 -39.17
N GLN A 660 12.54 35.66 -39.89
CA GLN A 660 12.59 37.14 -39.85
C GLN A 660 13.96 37.78 -40.18
N ALA A 661 14.81 37.13 -40.97
CA ALA A 661 16.02 37.74 -41.50
C ALA A 661 15.68 38.95 -42.38
N ASP A 662 16.34 40.09 -42.11
CA ASP A 662 16.20 41.28 -42.96
C ASP A 662 16.87 41.05 -44.32
N SER A 663 16.02 41.01 -45.36
CA SER A 663 16.40 40.99 -46.77
C SER A 663 17.51 39.98 -47.15
N PRO A 664 17.35 38.67 -46.86
CA PRO A 664 18.41 37.71 -47.06
C PRO A 664 18.72 37.49 -48.55
N VAL A 665 20.01 37.43 -48.88
CA VAL A 665 20.49 37.37 -50.26
C VAL A 665 21.69 36.44 -50.37
N VAL A 666 21.74 35.65 -51.45
CA VAL A 666 22.97 34.97 -51.86
C VAL A 666 23.66 35.76 -52.96
N ILE A 667 24.95 36.02 -52.76
CA ILE A 667 25.82 36.70 -53.72
C ILE A 667 27.00 35.78 -54.04
N ILE A 668 27.30 35.58 -55.31
CA ILE A 668 28.47 34.81 -55.75
C ILE A 668 29.50 35.77 -56.31
N TYR A 669 30.74 35.68 -55.82
CA TYR A 669 31.87 36.49 -56.23
C TYR A 669 32.92 35.68 -56.98
N ASP A 670 33.65 36.32 -57.89
CA ASP A 670 34.91 35.80 -58.44
C ASP A 670 36.09 35.97 -57.46
N LEU A 671 37.28 35.50 -57.83
CA LEU A 671 38.51 35.65 -57.02
C LEU A 671 38.97 37.11 -56.85
N ALA A 672 38.54 38.02 -57.72
CA ALA A 672 38.83 39.45 -57.62
C ALA A 672 37.80 40.20 -56.76
N GLY A 673 36.75 39.51 -56.28
CA GLY A 673 35.68 40.08 -55.46
C GLY A 673 34.58 40.76 -56.28
N HIS A 674 34.54 40.59 -57.60
CA HIS A 674 33.44 41.10 -58.41
C HIS A 674 32.19 40.25 -58.18
N GLU A 675 31.04 40.90 -58.02
CA GLU A 675 29.74 40.25 -57.94
C GLU A 675 29.36 39.67 -59.30
N ILE A 676 29.13 38.36 -59.33
CA ILE A 676 28.80 37.60 -60.52
C ILE A 676 27.31 37.27 -60.54
N PHE A 677 26.77 36.84 -59.41
CA PHE A 677 25.39 36.40 -59.28
C PHE A 677 24.78 36.92 -57.99
N ARG A 678 23.50 37.31 -58.02
CA ARG A 678 22.73 37.75 -56.86
C ARG A 678 21.32 37.21 -56.94
N GLN A 679 20.85 36.63 -55.84
CA GLN A 679 19.47 36.19 -55.70
C GLN A 679 18.94 36.40 -54.28
N ASN A 680 17.78 37.04 -54.17
CA ASN A 680 17.05 37.15 -52.91
C ASN A 680 16.52 35.78 -52.50
N ILE A 681 16.60 35.50 -51.20
CA ILE A 681 16.14 34.26 -50.58
C ILE A 681 14.94 34.58 -49.69
N PHE A 682 14.05 33.63 -49.47
CA PHE A 682 12.95 33.83 -48.54
C PHE A 682 13.45 33.64 -47.11
N SER A 683 12.97 34.45 -46.17
CA SER A 683 13.16 34.19 -44.75
C SER A 683 11.92 33.48 -44.22
N ASN A 684 12.05 32.18 -43.92
CA ASN A 684 10.95 31.36 -43.41
C ASN A 684 11.41 30.31 -42.39
N GLY A 685 12.66 30.40 -41.90
CA GLY A 685 13.24 29.45 -40.95
C GLY A 685 13.53 28.05 -41.50
N GLN A 686 13.14 27.74 -42.75
CA GLN A 686 13.30 26.42 -43.36
C GLN A 686 14.60 26.30 -44.17
N ARG A 687 15.10 25.06 -44.33
CA ARG A 687 16.22 24.79 -45.27
C ARG A 687 15.77 25.03 -46.70
N GLN A 688 16.62 25.71 -47.48
CA GLN A 688 16.36 26.05 -48.88
C GLN A 688 17.56 25.65 -49.73
N THR A 689 17.32 25.24 -50.98
CA THR A 689 18.41 24.91 -51.91
C THR A 689 18.39 25.89 -53.08
N LEU A 690 19.44 26.69 -53.21
CA LEU A 690 19.69 27.55 -54.36
C LEU A 690 20.45 26.76 -55.42
N ARG A 691 19.98 26.75 -56.67
CA ARG A 691 20.71 26.16 -57.80
C ARG A 691 21.38 27.26 -58.61
N TRP A 692 22.70 27.16 -58.77
CA TRP A 692 23.46 28.06 -59.64
C TRP A 692 24.09 27.30 -60.79
N ASN A 693 23.90 27.80 -62.00
CA ASN A 693 24.30 27.14 -63.26
C ASN A 693 25.57 27.74 -63.90
N GLY A 694 26.37 28.49 -63.14
CA GLY A 694 27.57 29.15 -63.67
C GLY A 694 27.26 30.31 -64.62
N GLN A 695 26.16 31.05 -64.39
CA GLN A 695 25.82 32.25 -65.13
C GLN A 695 25.77 33.49 -64.23
N THR A 696 25.99 34.66 -64.80
CA THR A 696 25.79 35.94 -64.10
C THR A 696 24.30 36.19 -63.84
N THR A 697 23.96 37.18 -63.01
CA THR A 697 22.56 37.64 -62.83
C THR A 697 21.89 38.04 -64.15
N THR A 698 22.68 38.46 -65.15
CA THR A 698 22.21 38.82 -66.50
C THR A 698 22.18 37.65 -67.49
N GLY A 699 22.50 36.43 -67.05
CA GLY A 699 22.44 35.20 -67.84
C GLY A 699 23.69 34.87 -68.67
N ALA A 700 24.78 35.64 -68.54
CA ALA A 700 26.03 35.37 -69.25
C ALA A 700 26.84 34.26 -68.57
N ALA A 701 27.40 33.31 -69.32
CA ALA A 701 28.20 32.23 -68.76
C ALA A 701 29.54 32.73 -68.19
N VAL A 702 29.93 32.23 -67.02
CA VAL A 702 31.19 32.59 -66.33
C VAL A 702 32.32 31.62 -66.70
N ALA A 703 33.58 31.98 -66.50
CA ALA A 703 34.73 31.12 -66.81
C ALA A 703 34.90 29.97 -65.78
N SER A 704 35.57 28.87 -66.15
CA SER A 704 35.98 27.85 -65.16
C SER A 704 36.91 28.47 -64.12
N GLY A 705 36.74 28.16 -62.84
CA GLY A 705 37.51 28.80 -61.79
C GLY A 705 36.91 28.67 -60.39
N ILE A 706 37.49 29.41 -59.45
CA ILE A 706 37.05 29.47 -58.06
C ILE A 706 36.10 30.67 -57.90
N TYR A 707 34.99 30.42 -57.22
CA TYR A 707 34.00 31.43 -56.84
C TYR A 707 33.70 31.31 -55.35
N PHE A 708 33.13 32.36 -54.75
CA PHE A 708 32.67 32.33 -53.36
C PHE A 708 31.19 32.68 -53.31
N ALA A 709 30.36 31.74 -52.87
CA ALA A 709 28.96 32.01 -52.56
C ALA A 709 28.86 32.52 -51.14
N ARG A 710 28.15 33.63 -50.95
CA ARG A 710 27.95 34.32 -49.67
C ARG A 710 26.45 34.50 -49.42
N LEU A 711 25.96 33.98 -48.31
CA LEU A 711 24.63 34.25 -47.77
C LEU A 711 24.75 35.42 -46.79
N VAL A 712 24.02 36.50 -47.04
CA VAL A 712 23.92 37.68 -46.19
C VAL A 712 22.49 37.74 -45.64
N ALA A 713 22.33 37.87 -44.33
CA ALA A 713 21.06 38.04 -43.65
C ALA A 713 21.25 39.05 -42.51
N GLY A 714 20.80 40.30 -42.72
CA GLY A 714 21.12 41.42 -41.81
C GLY A 714 22.63 41.67 -41.71
N ASP A 715 23.16 41.65 -40.48
CA ASP A 715 24.59 41.82 -40.15
C ASP A 715 25.40 40.51 -40.21
N ARG A 716 24.75 39.36 -40.43
CA ARG A 716 25.39 38.04 -40.41
C ARG A 716 25.68 37.52 -41.81
N ILE A 717 26.83 36.85 -41.94
CA ILE A 717 27.35 36.36 -43.22
C ILE A 717 27.81 34.90 -43.07
N SER A 718 27.45 34.05 -44.03
CA SER A 718 28.05 32.73 -44.23
C SER A 718 28.59 32.61 -45.65
N GLN A 719 29.72 31.94 -45.85
CA GLN A 719 30.33 31.79 -47.17
C GLN A 719 30.88 30.40 -47.43
N ILE A 720 30.87 29.97 -48.69
CA ILE A 720 31.49 28.72 -49.15
C ILE A 720 32.22 28.93 -50.47
N LYS A 721 33.33 28.22 -50.65
CA LYS A 721 34.07 28.17 -51.91
C LYS A 721 33.36 27.25 -52.89
N LEU A 722 33.17 27.70 -54.12
CA LEU A 722 32.68 26.93 -55.25
C LEU A 722 33.79 26.76 -56.29
N GLN A 723 33.86 25.60 -56.94
CA GLN A 723 34.83 25.32 -57.99
C GLN A 723 34.08 24.85 -59.24
N LEU A 724 33.99 25.74 -60.24
CA LEU A 724 33.38 25.45 -61.53
C LEU A 724 34.43 24.85 -62.48
N LEU A 725 34.15 23.66 -63.00
CA LEU A 725 34.86 23.01 -64.09
C LEU A 725 33.97 23.06 -65.33
N LYS A 726 34.50 23.42 -66.49
CA LYS A 726 33.82 23.25 -67.77
C LYS A 726 34.37 22.03 -68.47
#